data_AF-A0A2M8ANA4-F1
#
_entry.id   AF-A0A2M8ANA4-F1
#
_cell.length_a   1.000
_cell.length_b   1.000
_cell.length_c   1.000
_cell.angle_alpha   90.00
_cell.angle_beta   90.00
_cell.angle_gamma   90.00
#
_symmetry.space_group_name_H-M   'P 1'
#
loop_
_entity.id
_entity.type
_entity.pdbx_description
1 polymer ?
#
loop_
_entity_poly.entity_id
_entity_poly.type
_entity_poly.pdbx_seq_one_letter_code
_entity_poly.pdbx_strand_id
1 'polypeptide(L)'
;MQPTKKQSDTASSNSRREFMQQIALCYMAANLPLSFLGCQSDDNMFVGSGKVPYKIWEEMLMALQTCPDYLEGRMKSLVASKDAQAMFNFVRDEIYLMPANSKSIGYIGTQFKWGIKGALRYGMATPREKAELLHQMFAEAGIPSKVVFERTNIQPEEAMTFFLRPIQRKFNLELSKKQWKQWKKELQIDNNEDYKIPVLDSDFKKTNALANQLWELIPNKETLNKSDFDFRWDNYRTPTVEFQIDGVTKYAHLFDANIPFGELKNKGNISEANPIKLNEETVEIRLSYREAIHPDKEIELISGSWKSTDLIGNQIHFACLNGLDLEQSAMTPIGNLRIFTPTLAFQDFDATLETMEKRSFIADPITLEGEKLILATNNETSNAPVVLNPTNPELLKTVNQLAIKAIPINKPLVKIQVSPTDSEGKIVEGLQVQNFKFLDNKQPIQALMESNRRTPKILILFDASGSMPKEYYGENMNKFVTSLKENIQANFPAAIVDTWSTPSELFTWLLKASKTSYDLILFATDGDNNDVYNEQDLATYQNGPPALILNVYNDNSANYKKTFDKMAAITNGMVLNAKDQNIVIEKVVEYVNAMDIPPYTFTYYANDETQHELVLAMDKERLHASAIFEFNALNKEHLNLGVIGMYLDLKVGNIHTKRVLAGWDPVTQINQKPTKAHFLDVKSLILGDTTFYFEGEGPTLATSLVDTLKFKLSTRGWGEALLDNDLPKAKTEFEKGGFQYHSNILTLMAPLEEGVTNSTFTFASGIRIGVCKQQIHIEDKKTIQSFDFLPTSNYVSFNNGNANAFKINLQKTAQLAIREASLFNKSTLSHLNGKELVERTQAISDNWFTSEERNKVDTYYWNESIYRGDGNYKLFDSAGVSKAFWQINAEGEVYGVLRDGTGGGSGQEIVDQLSKIMAAISIYISIIQKSGALNSIGATSLAIVAVYGVTLTKLYAIVCESLVVMDTSGMDDKIKEALKELAFNVAKTIAYGFGGNTMGNMGGLDSLISMMGVSTNPYS
;
A
#
# COMPACT_ATOMS: atom_id res chain seq x y z
N MET A 1 -55.73 50.74 -0.19
CA MET A 1 -54.78 50.39 -1.27
C MET A 1 -53.37 50.67 -0.74
N GLN A 2 -52.43 49.78 -1.08
CA GLN A 2 -51.18 49.45 -0.38
C GLN A 2 -51.32 48.64 0.92
N PRO A 3 -50.76 47.41 0.93
CA PRO A 3 -50.14 46.82 2.09
C PRO A 3 -48.61 46.73 1.95
N THR A 4 -47.99 46.71 3.11
CA THR A 4 -46.56 46.76 3.45
C THR A 4 -45.76 45.53 3.03
N LYS A 5 -44.48 45.77 2.73
CA LYS A 5 -43.43 44.78 2.41
C LYS A 5 -43.27 43.72 3.51
N LYS A 6 -43.30 42.44 3.13
CA LYS A 6 -42.65 41.34 3.87
C LYS A 6 -41.20 41.21 3.42
N GLN A 7 -40.30 41.23 4.39
CA GLN A 7 -38.89 40.86 4.29
C GLN A 7 -38.82 39.35 4.00
N SER A 8 -38.10 38.94 2.95
CA SER A 8 -37.90 37.53 2.59
C SER A 8 -36.50 37.07 2.99
N ASP A 9 -36.39 36.45 4.17
CA ASP A 9 -35.25 35.60 4.50
C ASP A 9 -35.50 34.21 3.90
N THR A 10 -34.76 33.87 2.85
CA THR A 10 -34.64 32.48 2.38
C THR A 10 -33.17 32.19 2.07
N ALA A 11 -32.42 31.75 3.07
CA ALA A 11 -31.21 30.96 2.86
C ALA A 11 -31.65 29.61 2.25
N SER A 12 -31.20 29.29 1.04
CA SER A 12 -31.53 28.03 0.38
C SER A 12 -30.69 26.90 0.97
N SER A 13 -31.30 26.01 1.76
CA SER A 13 -30.69 24.75 2.21
C SER A 13 -30.51 23.79 1.03
N ASN A 14 -29.29 23.30 0.77
CA ASN A 14 -29.04 22.28 -0.26
C ASN A 14 -29.04 20.88 0.38
N SER A 15 -29.74 19.92 -0.22
CA SER A 15 -29.84 18.54 0.27
C SER A 15 -28.55 17.73 0.02
N ARG A 16 -28.34 16.62 0.77
CA ARG A 16 -27.23 15.65 0.58
C ARG A 16 -27.03 15.25 -0.89
N ARG A 17 -28.13 15.01 -1.61
CA ARG A 17 -28.12 14.59 -3.02
C ARG A 17 -27.64 15.72 -3.93
N GLU A 18 -28.19 16.92 -3.76
CA GLU A 18 -27.80 18.09 -4.56
C GLU A 18 -26.34 18.47 -4.34
N PHE A 19 -25.87 18.42 -3.08
CA PHE A 19 -24.46 18.67 -2.77
C PHE A 19 -23.53 17.67 -3.44
N MET A 20 -23.81 16.38 -3.26
CA MET A 20 -22.96 15.34 -3.83
C MET A 20 -23.00 15.39 -5.37
N GLN A 21 -24.16 15.65 -6.00
CA GLN A 21 -24.27 15.76 -7.46
C GLN A 21 -23.42 16.92 -7.98
N GLN A 22 -23.39 18.02 -7.23
CA GLN A 22 -22.60 19.19 -7.57
C GLN A 22 -21.11 19.02 -7.25
N ILE A 23 -20.72 18.23 -6.24
CA ILE A 23 -19.33 17.81 -6.02
C ILE A 23 -18.86 16.82 -7.08
N ALA A 24 -19.70 15.87 -7.52
CA ALA A 24 -19.35 14.95 -8.60
C ALA A 24 -19.06 15.72 -9.90
N LEU A 25 -19.84 16.76 -10.18
CA LEU A 25 -19.58 17.76 -11.21
C LEU A 25 -18.21 18.47 -11.01
N CYS A 26 -17.86 18.85 -9.78
CA CYS A 26 -16.55 19.43 -9.44
C CYS A 26 -15.39 18.41 -9.53
N TYR A 27 -15.68 17.12 -9.34
CA TYR A 27 -14.71 16.02 -9.40
C TYR A 27 -14.24 15.76 -10.84
N MET A 28 -15.12 15.96 -11.84
CA MET A 28 -14.77 15.85 -13.26
C MET A 28 -14.05 17.08 -13.82
N ALA A 29 -14.25 18.25 -13.23
CA ALA A 29 -13.50 19.47 -13.54
C ALA A 29 -12.03 19.46 -13.06
N ALA A 30 -11.59 18.45 -12.30
CA ALA A 30 -10.22 18.35 -11.84
C ALA A 30 -9.20 17.94 -12.94
N ASN A 31 -9.63 17.81 -14.21
CA ASN A 31 -8.80 17.35 -15.33
C ASN A 31 -8.70 18.33 -16.54
N LEU A 32 -8.99 19.63 -16.40
CA LEU A 32 -8.92 20.58 -17.53
C LEU A 32 -8.05 21.83 -17.28
N PRO A 33 -7.41 22.43 -18.31
CA PRO A 33 -6.51 23.57 -18.18
C PRO A 33 -7.24 24.92 -18.03
N LEU A 34 -6.54 25.89 -17.45
CA LEU A 34 -7.02 27.21 -17.00
C LEU A 34 -7.18 28.27 -18.10
N SER A 35 -8.23 29.12 -18.02
CA SER A 35 -8.23 30.52 -18.52
C SER A 35 -9.32 31.45 -17.90
N PHE A 36 -8.82 32.46 -17.15
CA PHE A 36 -9.26 33.84 -16.76
C PHE A 36 -10.72 34.32 -16.42
N LEU A 37 -10.80 34.91 -15.21
CA LEU A 37 -11.36 36.22 -14.72
C LEU A 37 -12.85 36.51 -14.37
N GLY A 38 -13.01 37.24 -13.25
CA GLY A 38 -14.03 38.29 -13.03
C GLY A 38 -14.66 38.40 -11.62
N CYS A 39 -14.34 39.47 -10.87
CA CYS A 39 -14.77 39.84 -9.50
C CYS A 39 -16.18 40.48 -9.36
N GLN A 40 -16.87 40.27 -8.21
CA GLN A 40 -17.29 41.29 -7.20
C GLN A 40 -18.33 40.78 -6.15
N SER A 41 -18.28 41.38 -4.94
CA SER A 41 -18.72 41.10 -3.54
C SER A 41 -20.24 40.98 -3.21
N ASP A 42 -20.73 40.73 -1.99
CA ASP A 42 -20.33 39.97 -0.77
C ASP A 42 -21.58 39.81 0.13
N ASP A 43 -21.64 38.70 0.88
CA ASP A 43 -21.98 38.60 2.31
C ASP A 43 -22.37 37.14 2.63
N ASN A 44 -21.49 36.44 3.36
CA ASN A 44 -21.44 34.98 3.62
C ASN A 44 -20.97 34.12 2.45
N MET A 45 -19.79 34.47 1.90
CA MET A 45 -19.03 33.60 1.01
C MET A 45 -17.81 33.06 1.75
N PHE A 46 -17.53 31.76 1.59
CA PHE A 46 -16.26 31.20 2.05
C PHE A 46 -15.16 31.69 1.11
N VAL A 47 -14.06 32.20 1.67
CA VAL A 47 -12.96 32.78 0.91
C VAL A 47 -11.70 31.98 1.15
N GLY A 48 -11.32 31.19 0.16
CA GLY A 48 -10.10 30.41 0.17
C GLY A 48 -8.90 31.28 -0.18
N SER A 49 -7.72 30.80 0.21
CA SER A 49 -6.47 31.42 -0.15
C SER A 49 -5.87 30.76 -1.40
N GLY A 50 -4.96 31.45 -2.08
CA GLY A 50 -4.19 30.87 -3.19
C GLY A 50 -4.93 30.76 -4.52
N LYS A 51 -4.61 29.71 -5.30
CA LYS A 51 -5.04 29.54 -6.69
C LYS A 51 -6.04 28.40 -6.86
N VAL A 52 -6.87 28.50 -7.90
CA VAL A 52 -7.75 27.40 -8.33
C VAL A 52 -6.89 26.22 -8.81
N PRO A 53 -7.20 24.96 -8.44
CA PRO A 53 -8.39 24.51 -7.70
C PRO A 53 -8.25 24.53 -6.17
N TYR A 54 -7.05 24.71 -5.62
CA TYR A 54 -6.76 24.65 -4.17
C TYR A 54 -7.58 25.64 -3.34
N LYS A 55 -7.71 26.88 -3.84
CA LYS A 55 -8.59 27.91 -3.27
C LYS A 55 -10.01 27.37 -3.05
N ILE A 56 -10.58 26.72 -4.05
CA ILE A 56 -11.96 26.22 -4.00
C ILE A 56 -12.08 25.01 -3.09
N TRP A 57 -11.08 24.12 -3.11
CA TRP A 57 -11.04 22.99 -2.18
C TRP A 57 -10.96 23.45 -0.72
N GLU A 58 -10.22 24.52 -0.44
CA GLU A 58 -10.19 25.17 0.88
C GLU A 58 -11.56 25.77 1.24
N GLU A 59 -12.23 26.46 0.31
CA GLU A 59 -13.60 26.99 0.51
C GLU A 59 -14.61 25.87 0.80
N MET A 60 -14.52 24.77 0.06
CA MET A 60 -15.35 23.57 0.27
C MET A 60 -15.07 22.92 1.63
N LEU A 61 -13.80 22.87 2.04
CA LEU A 61 -13.40 22.35 3.35
C LEU A 61 -14.00 23.21 4.47
N MET A 62 -13.85 24.55 4.39
CA MET A 62 -14.46 25.46 5.34
C MET A 62 -15.99 25.32 5.41
N ALA A 63 -16.65 25.14 4.27
CA ALA A 63 -18.09 24.89 4.22
C ALA A 63 -18.47 23.57 4.88
N LEU A 64 -17.74 22.48 4.59
CA LEU A 64 -17.98 21.18 5.22
C LEU A 64 -17.75 21.21 6.72
N GLN A 65 -16.81 22.04 7.19
CA GLN A 65 -16.55 22.23 8.61
C GLN A 65 -17.71 22.89 9.37
N THR A 66 -18.64 23.57 8.68
CA THR A 66 -19.87 24.11 9.29
C THR A 66 -21.06 23.15 9.17
N CYS A 67 -20.91 22.03 8.45
CA CYS A 67 -21.97 21.03 8.30
C CYS A 67 -22.30 20.39 9.66
N PRO A 68 -23.59 20.28 10.04
CA PRO A 68 -23.97 19.57 11.27
C PRO A 68 -23.56 18.10 11.31
N ASP A 69 -23.35 17.47 10.14
CA ASP A 69 -22.84 16.09 10.02
C ASP A 69 -21.32 15.97 10.27
N TYR A 70 -20.58 17.09 10.30
CA TYR A 70 -19.18 17.14 10.72
C TYR A 70 -19.11 17.52 12.21
N LEU A 71 -19.11 16.50 13.07
CA LEU A 71 -19.35 16.67 14.51
C LEU A 71 -18.20 17.40 15.23
N GLU A 72 -16.97 17.31 14.73
CA GLU A 72 -15.84 18.06 15.28
C GLU A 72 -16.02 19.56 15.07
N GLY A 73 -16.41 19.99 13.86
CA GLY A 73 -16.73 21.38 13.58
C GLY A 73 -17.96 21.87 14.36
N ARG A 74 -18.98 21.01 14.47
CA ARG A 74 -20.16 21.26 15.30
C ARG A 74 -19.80 21.49 16.77
N MET A 75 -18.93 20.66 17.33
CA MET A 75 -18.40 20.82 18.69
C MET A 75 -17.71 22.17 18.85
N LYS A 76 -16.75 22.50 17.98
CA LYS A 76 -15.99 23.77 18.03
C LYS A 76 -16.91 24.99 17.95
N SER A 77 -17.93 24.95 17.09
CA SER A 77 -18.93 26.03 16.96
C SER A 77 -19.73 26.22 18.26
N LEU A 78 -20.16 25.12 18.90
CA LEU A 78 -20.92 25.18 20.15
C LEU A 78 -20.07 25.67 21.32
N VAL A 79 -18.81 25.22 21.42
CA VAL A 79 -17.85 25.72 22.41
C VAL A 79 -17.64 27.24 22.26
N ALA A 80 -17.46 27.71 21.02
CA ALA A 80 -17.30 29.13 20.74
C ALA A 80 -18.55 29.97 21.12
N SER A 81 -19.75 29.40 20.98
CA SER A 81 -21.00 30.05 21.37
C SER A 81 -21.18 30.21 22.89
N LYS A 82 -20.47 29.39 23.69
CA LYS A 82 -20.59 29.29 25.15
C LYS A 82 -22.01 28.96 25.66
N ASP A 83 -22.90 28.44 24.81
CA ASP A 83 -24.23 27.99 25.20
C ASP A 83 -24.16 26.57 25.80
N ALA A 84 -24.19 26.50 27.13
CA ALA A 84 -24.13 25.25 27.87
C ALA A 84 -25.26 24.27 27.54
N GLN A 85 -26.47 24.79 27.30
CA GLN A 85 -27.63 23.96 26.98
C GLN A 85 -27.51 23.40 25.55
N ALA A 86 -27.01 24.19 24.61
CA ALA A 86 -26.77 23.72 23.25
C ALA A 86 -25.68 22.63 23.20
N MET A 87 -24.59 22.78 23.97
CA MET A 87 -23.56 21.74 24.12
C MET A 87 -24.14 20.45 24.71
N PHE A 88 -24.95 20.56 25.76
CA PHE A 88 -25.66 19.43 26.35
C PHE A 88 -26.58 18.72 25.35
N ASN A 89 -27.42 19.47 24.63
CA ASN A 89 -28.32 18.92 23.62
C ASN A 89 -27.55 18.21 22.50
N PHE A 90 -26.42 18.75 22.06
CA PHE A 90 -25.56 18.11 21.06
C PHE A 90 -25.06 16.74 21.54
N VAL A 91 -24.44 16.67 22.72
CA VAL A 91 -23.89 15.40 23.23
C VAL A 91 -25.00 14.40 23.56
N ARG A 92 -26.10 14.87 24.14
CA ARG A 92 -27.24 14.01 24.46
C ARG A 92 -27.88 13.50 23.19
N ASP A 93 -28.26 14.36 22.26
CA ASP A 93 -29.23 14.08 21.20
C ASP A 93 -28.63 13.87 19.80
N GLU A 94 -27.40 14.32 19.53
CA GLU A 94 -26.76 14.18 18.20
C GLU A 94 -25.70 13.05 18.15
N ILE A 95 -25.27 12.53 19.31
CA ILE A 95 -24.33 11.41 19.44
C ILE A 95 -25.11 10.15 19.86
N TYR A 96 -24.93 9.02 19.17
CA TYR A 96 -25.53 7.75 19.58
C TYR A 96 -24.81 7.18 20.81
N LEU A 97 -25.53 6.40 21.61
CA LEU A 97 -24.88 5.54 22.60
C LEU A 97 -24.39 4.26 21.93
N MET A 98 -23.19 3.81 22.29
CA MET A 98 -22.68 2.50 21.91
C MET A 98 -22.17 1.71 23.10
N PRO A 99 -22.28 0.37 23.08
CA PRO A 99 -21.61 -0.47 24.05
C PRO A 99 -20.09 -0.49 23.83
N ALA A 100 -19.34 -0.55 24.94
CA ALA A 100 -17.90 -0.79 24.91
C ALA A 100 -17.57 -2.27 24.59
N ASN A 101 -18.50 -3.20 24.84
CA ASN A 101 -18.29 -4.65 24.71
C ASN A 101 -19.37 -5.29 23.83
N SER A 102 -19.06 -6.45 23.25
CA SER A 102 -19.94 -7.18 22.31
C SER A 102 -21.17 -7.84 22.95
N LYS A 103 -21.19 -8.05 24.27
CA LYS A 103 -22.26 -8.83 24.96
C LYS A 103 -22.98 -8.10 26.08
N SER A 104 -22.52 -6.90 26.45
CA SER A 104 -23.17 -6.14 27.52
C SER A 104 -22.86 -4.65 27.41
N ILE A 105 -23.70 -3.83 28.03
CA ILE A 105 -23.40 -2.41 28.28
C ILE A 105 -22.45 -2.19 29.47
N GLY A 106 -21.91 -3.25 30.10
CA GLY A 106 -21.16 -3.16 31.36
C GLY A 106 -20.04 -2.12 31.39
N TYR A 107 -19.66 -1.70 32.60
CA TYR A 107 -18.62 -0.67 32.87
C TYR A 107 -18.90 0.73 32.27
N ILE A 108 -20.19 1.07 32.10
CA ILE A 108 -20.65 2.39 31.61
C ILE A 108 -19.98 3.58 32.29
N GLY A 109 -19.58 3.45 33.56
CA GLY A 109 -19.00 4.56 34.33
C GLY A 109 -17.52 4.82 34.05
N THR A 110 -16.79 3.92 33.37
CA THR A 110 -15.33 4.02 33.25
C THR A 110 -14.78 3.77 31.85
N GLN A 111 -15.41 2.94 31.02
CA GLN A 111 -14.80 2.47 29.77
C GLN A 111 -14.98 3.45 28.60
N PHE A 112 -13.87 3.78 27.96
CA PHE A 112 -13.84 4.29 26.59
C PHE A 112 -13.77 3.12 25.61
N LYS A 113 -14.26 3.33 24.38
CA LYS A 113 -14.07 2.39 23.29
C LYS A 113 -12.94 2.85 22.37
N TRP A 114 -13.11 4.03 21.75
CA TRP A 114 -12.14 4.59 20.80
C TRP A 114 -11.73 6.03 21.14
N GLY A 115 -12.31 6.60 22.21
CA GLY A 115 -12.04 7.96 22.67
C GLY A 115 -12.84 9.02 21.93
N ILE A 116 -12.64 10.28 22.34
CA ILE A 116 -13.43 11.42 21.87
C ILE A 116 -13.24 11.68 20.36
N LYS A 117 -12.02 11.48 19.83
CA LYS A 117 -11.74 11.56 18.38
C LYS A 117 -12.64 10.57 17.59
N GLY A 118 -12.71 9.32 18.04
CA GLY A 118 -13.62 8.33 17.44
C GLY A 118 -15.09 8.75 17.56
N ALA A 119 -15.50 9.19 18.76
CA ALA A 119 -16.88 9.61 19.00
C ALA A 119 -17.34 10.73 18.06
N LEU A 120 -16.49 11.72 17.77
CA LEU A 120 -16.79 12.79 16.83
C LEU A 120 -16.64 12.36 15.36
N ARG A 121 -15.83 11.35 15.06
CA ARG A 121 -15.63 10.85 13.69
C ARG A 121 -16.86 10.12 13.14
N TYR A 122 -17.43 9.21 13.93
CA TYR A 122 -18.57 8.38 13.50
C TYR A 122 -19.87 8.65 14.28
N GLY A 123 -19.80 9.50 15.31
CA GLY A 123 -20.97 10.00 16.02
C GLY A 123 -21.61 9.01 16.98
N MET A 124 -20.83 8.12 17.57
CA MET A 124 -21.30 7.17 18.55
C MET A 124 -20.33 7.15 19.74
N ALA A 125 -20.80 6.99 20.96
CA ALA A 125 -19.96 7.09 22.15
C ALA A 125 -20.46 6.17 23.27
N THR A 126 -19.55 5.65 24.08
CA THR A 126 -19.93 5.01 25.35
C THR A 126 -20.57 6.03 26.30
N PRO A 127 -21.33 5.59 27.33
CA PRO A 127 -21.85 6.51 28.33
C PRO A 127 -20.77 7.37 28.99
N ARG A 128 -19.58 6.81 29.26
CA ARG A 128 -18.46 7.57 29.82
C ARG A 128 -17.86 8.54 28.80
N GLU A 129 -17.69 8.16 27.54
CA GLU A 129 -17.20 9.05 26.47
C GLU A 129 -18.13 10.25 26.26
N LYS A 130 -19.46 10.08 26.35
CA LYS A 130 -20.39 11.21 26.30
C LYS A 130 -20.16 12.21 27.44
N ALA A 131 -20.04 11.73 28.67
CA ALA A 131 -19.81 12.60 29.83
C ALA A 131 -18.49 13.36 29.72
N GLU A 132 -17.43 12.69 29.28
CA GLU A 132 -16.12 13.32 29.07
C GLU A 132 -16.12 14.31 27.89
N LEU A 133 -16.83 14.01 26.79
CA LEU A 133 -17.01 14.95 25.69
C LEU A 133 -17.72 16.23 26.16
N LEU A 134 -18.82 16.12 26.91
CA LEU A 134 -19.51 17.31 27.45
C LEU A 134 -18.63 18.07 28.44
N HIS A 135 -17.91 17.38 29.31
CA HIS A 135 -16.95 18.00 30.22
C HIS A 135 -15.86 18.76 29.46
N GLN A 136 -15.26 18.16 28.42
CA GLN A 136 -14.27 18.81 27.57
C GLN A 136 -14.86 20.09 26.93
N MET A 137 -16.07 20.01 26.36
CA MET A 137 -16.74 21.16 25.76
C MET A 137 -16.98 22.29 26.77
N PHE A 138 -17.45 21.96 27.97
CA PHE A 138 -17.64 22.95 29.04
C PHE A 138 -16.31 23.57 29.49
N ALA A 139 -15.27 22.76 29.69
CA ALA A 139 -13.95 23.25 30.07
C ALA A 139 -13.37 24.20 29.01
N GLU A 140 -13.45 23.85 27.73
CA GLU A 140 -12.99 24.71 26.61
C GLU A 140 -13.82 26.00 26.49
N ALA A 141 -15.11 25.96 26.84
CA ALA A 141 -15.98 27.15 26.87
C ALA A 141 -15.73 28.04 28.10
N GLY A 142 -14.91 27.61 29.06
CA GLY A 142 -14.64 28.30 30.32
C GLY A 142 -15.73 28.09 31.39
N ILE A 143 -16.53 27.03 31.27
CA ILE A 143 -17.55 26.63 32.24
C ILE A 143 -16.92 25.60 33.20
N PRO A 144 -16.77 25.93 34.50
CA PRO A 144 -16.25 24.98 35.49
C PRO A 144 -17.12 23.73 35.52
N SER A 145 -16.51 22.57 35.27
CA SER A 145 -17.21 21.30 35.22
C SER A 145 -16.32 20.13 35.63
N LYS A 146 -16.94 19.02 36.01
CA LYS A 146 -16.28 17.72 36.24
C LYS A 146 -17.26 16.58 36.01
N VAL A 147 -16.73 15.41 35.64
CA VAL A 147 -17.53 14.18 35.55
C VAL A 147 -17.76 13.62 36.96
N VAL A 148 -19.00 13.24 37.24
CA VAL A 148 -19.47 12.66 38.50
C VAL A 148 -20.35 11.43 38.24
N PHE A 149 -20.65 10.66 39.27
CA PHE A 149 -21.63 9.58 39.20
C PHE A 149 -22.95 9.99 39.83
N GLU A 150 -24.02 9.84 39.04
CA GLU A 150 -25.40 9.94 39.49
C GLU A 150 -25.90 8.56 39.95
N ARG A 151 -26.64 8.55 41.06
CA ARG A 151 -27.41 7.38 41.48
C ARG A 151 -28.78 7.35 40.80
N THR A 152 -29.04 6.32 40.01
CA THR A 152 -30.29 6.16 39.23
C THR A 152 -31.04 4.89 39.62
N ASN A 153 -32.18 4.64 38.97
CA ASN A 153 -32.98 3.40 39.08
C ASN A 153 -33.44 2.87 37.71
N ILE A 154 -32.60 3.06 36.69
CA ILE A 154 -32.81 2.65 35.30
C ILE A 154 -32.92 1.13 35.23
N GLN A 155 -34.02 0.65 34.64
CA GLN A 155 -34.26 -0.77 34.39
C GLN A 155 -33.64 -1.22 33.05
N PRO A 156 -33.33 -2.51 32.86
CA PRO A 156 -32.72 -3.00 31.62
C PRO A 156 -33.52 -2.66 30.35
N GLU A 157 -34.84 -2.74 30.40
CA GLU A 157 -35.72 -2.41 29.27
C GLU A 157 -35.64 -0.92 28.93
N GLU A 158 -35.57 -0.07 29.95
CA GLU A 158 -35.39 1.37 29.79
C GLU A 158 -34.00 1.68 29.21
N ALA A 159 -32.94 1.06 29.74
CA ALA A 159 -31.58 1.21 29.24
C ALA A 159 -31.48 0.90 27.75
N MET A 160 -32.10 -0.20 27.29
CA MET A 160 -32.12 -0.60 25.88
C MET A 160 -32.71 0.51 24.99
N THR A 161 -33.78 1.19 25.43
CA THR A 161 -34.38 2.27 24.62
C THR A 161 -33.44 3.45 24.37
N PHE A 162 -32.49 3.71 25.28
CA PHE A 162 -31.49 4.77 25.09
C PHE A 162 -30.55 4.49 23.91
N PHE A 163 -30.26 3.23 23.61
CA PHE A 163 -29.42 2.81 22.47
C PHE A 163 -30.20 2.72 21.16
N LEU A 164 -31.50 2.42 21.22
CA LEU A 164 -32.37 2.29 20.03
C LEU A 164 -32.94 3.63 19.55
N ARG A 165 -32.50 4.76 20.09
CA ARG A 165 -33.03 6.08 19.69
C ARG A 165 -32.42 6.51 18.36
N PRO A 166 -33.18 6.60 17.25
CA PRO A 166 -32.65 7.06 15.98
C PRO A 166 -32.31 8.55 16.05
N ILE A 167 -31.17 8.92 15.48
CA ILE A 167 -30.70 10.30 15.35
C ILE A 167 -30.62 10.65 13.87
N GLN A 168 -31.41 11.65 13.45
CA GLN A 168 -31.30 12.20 12.10
C GLN A 168 -30.35 13.39 12.12
N ARG A 169 -29.11 13.17 11.65
CA ARG A 169 -28.17 14.25 11.36
C ARG A 169 -28.54 14.88 10.03
N LYS A 170 -28.71 16.20 10.01
CA LYS A 170 -28.93 16.94 8.77
C LYS A 170 -27.58 17.18 8.11
N PHE A 171 -27.33 16.51 6.99
CA PHE A 171 -26.32 16.97 6.06
C PHE A 171 -26.86 18.22 5.35
N ASN A 172 -26.45 19.39 5.81
CA ASN A 172 -26.87 20.68 5.26
C ASN A 172 -25.67 21.62 5.23
N LEU A 173 -25.50 22.29 4.09
CA LEU A 173 -24.46 23.29 3.89
C LEU A 173 -25.13 24.62 3.56
N GLU A 174 -24.85 25.63 4.38
CA GLU A 174 -25.34 26.99 4.21
C GLU A 174 -24.51 27.71 3.12
N LEU A 175 -24.73 27.31 1.87
CA LEU A 175 -24.03 27.85 0.71
C LEU A 175 -24.96 28.72 -0.13
N SER A 176 -24.52 29.96 -0.41
CA SER A 176 -25.26 30.82 -1.32
C SER A 176 -25.23 30.27 -2.75
N LYS A 177 -26.30 30.49 -3.52
CA LYS A 177 -26.31 30.17 -4.97
C LYS A 177 -25.18 30.87 -5.73
N LYS A 178 -24.69 32.00 -5.21
CA LYS A 178 -23.55 32.75 -5.77
C LYS A 178 -22.23 31.98 -5.57
N GLN A 179 -21.98 31.44 -4.37
CA GLN A 179 -20.81 30.59 -4.10
C GLN A 179 -20.78 29.38 -5.04
N TRP A 180 -21.91 28.70 -5.22
CA TRP A 180 -22.00 27.58 -6.15
C TRP A 180 -21.67 27.94 -7.59
N LYS A 181 -22.21 29.07 -8.08
CA LYS A 181 -21.90 29.59 -9.42
C LYS A 181 -20.43 29.97 -9.55
N GLN A 182 -19.84 30.56 -8.51
CA GLN A 182 -18.41 30.88 -8.47
C GLN A 182 -17.58 29.60 -8.57
N TRP A 183 -17.83 28.59 -7.73
CA TRP A 183 -17.11 27.33 -7.77
C TRP A 183 -17.21 26.66 -9.14
N LYS A 184 -18.42 26.57 -9.70
CA LYS A 184 -18.62 26.00 -11.05
C LYS A 184 -17.87 26.75 -12.13
N LYS A 185 -17.94 28.09 -12.11
CA LYS A 185 -17.25 28.94 -13.09
C LYS A 185 -15.73 28.81 -12.96
N GLU A 186 -15.20 28.91 -11.75
CA GLU A 186 -13.76 28.87 -11.51
C GLU A 186 -13.16 27.47 -11.76
N LEU A 187 -13.90 26.39 -11.46
CA LEU A 187 -13.53 25.02 -11.82
C LEU A 187 -13.82 24.66 -13.28
N GLN A 188 -14.46 25.54 -14.06
CA GLN A 188 -14.83 25.29 -15.46
C GLN A 188 -15.74 24.05 -15.67
N ILE A 189 -16.73 23.90 -14.81
CA ILE A 189 -17.73 22.83 -14.93
C ILE A 189 -18.82 23.25 -15.91
N ASP A 190 -19.04 22.47 -16.96
CA ASP A 190 -20.10 22.73 -17.94
C ASP A 190 -21.51 22.58 -17.32
N ASN A 191 -22.40 23.52 -17.64
CA ASN A 191 -23.77 23.57 -17.09
C ASN A 191 -24.70 22.48 -17.66
N ASN A 192 -24.25 21.68 -18.63
CA ASN A 192 -25.09 20.75 -19.40
C ASN A 192 -25.05 19.30 -18.91
N GLU A 193 -24.20 18.94 -17.92
CA GLU A 193 -24.09 17.55 -17.48
C GLU A 193 -25.00 17.27 -16.26
N ASP A 194 -26.10 16.57 -16.53
CA ASP A 194 -27.06 16.09 -15.52
C ASP A 194 -26.45 14.88 -14.76
N TYR A 195 -25.39 15.09 -13.98
CA TYR A 195 -24.78 13.99 -13.23
C TYR A 195 -25.72 13.47 -12.15
N LYS A 196 -26.21 12.26 -12.38
CA LYS A 196 -26.91 11.47 -11.37
C LYS A 196 -25.87 10.66 -10.62
N ILE A 197 -25.75 10.91 -9.32
CA ILE A 197 -24.97 10.01 -8.46
C ILE A 197 -25.66 8.65 -8.47
N PRO A 198 -24.92 7.58 -8.77
CA PRO A 198 -25.44 6.24 -8.64
C PRO A 198 -25.82 5.99 -7.18
N VAL A 199 -27.10 5.76 -6.92
CA VAL A 199 -27.55 5.38 -5.59
C VAL A 199 -27.41 3.87 -5.46
N LEU A 200 -26.58 3.45 -4.51
CA LEU A 200 -26.33 2.04 -4.24
C LEU A 200 -27.52 1.47 -3.45
N ASP A 201 -28.31 0.60 -4.08
CA ASP A 201 -29.34 -0.24 -3.44
C ASP A 201 -30.27 0.50 -2.44
N SER A 202 -30.84 1.64 -2.85
CA SER A 202 -31.61 2.55 -1.96
C SER A 202 -32.79 1.95 -1.19
N ASP A 203 -33.35 0.83 -1.67
CA ASP A 203 -34.46 0.12 -1.03
C ASP A 203 -34.03 -1.20 -0.39
N PHE A 204 -32.72 -1.40 -0.25
CA PHE A 204 -32.09 -2.62 0.28
C PHE A 204 -32.55 -3.90 -0.42
N LYS A 205 -33.06 -3.83 -1.67
CA LYS A 205 -33.57 -5.02 -2.37
C LYS A 205 -32.46 -6.04 -2.60
N LYS A 206 -31.30 -5.61 -3.10
CA LYS A 206 -30.16 -6.52 -3.35
C LYS A 206 -29.60 -7.06 -2.04
N THR A 207 -29.45 -6.19 -1.05
CA THR A 207 -28.97 -6.52 0.29
C THR A 207 -29.87 -7.58 0.95
N ASN A 208 -31.18 -7.35 0.99
CA ASN A 208 -32.14 -8.27 1.60
C ASN A 208 -32.26 -9.58 0.80
N ALA A 209 -32.17 -9.53 -0.52
CA ALA A 209 -32.17 -10.74 -1.35
C ALA A 209 -30.97 -11.64 -1.03
N LEU A 210 -29.77 -11.06 -0.96
CA LEU A 210 -28.55 -11.79 -0.59
C LEU A 210 -28.66 -12.39 0.81
N ALA A 211 -29.01 -11.57 1.81
CA ALA A 211 -29.10 -12.04 3.19
C ALA A 211 -30.15 -13.14 3.38
N ASN A 212 -31.31 -13.05 2.70
CA ASN A 212 -32.33 -14.11 2.75
C ASN A 212 -31.85 -15.39 2.07
N GLN A 213 -31.17 -15.29 0.92
CA GLN A 213 -30.59 -16.47 0.26
C GLN A 213 -29.59 -17.19 1.18
N LEU A 214 -28.70 -16.45 1.85
CA LEU A 214 -27.72 -17.03 2.76
C LEU A 214 -28.39 -17.61 4.01
N TRP A 215 -29.34 -16.89 4.61
CA TRP A 215 -30.10 -17.36 5.77
C TRP A 215 -30.79 -18.70 5.53
N GLU A 216 -31.32 -18.92 4.32
CA GLU A 216 -32.02 -20.17 4.01
C GLU A 216 -31.13 -21.42 4.04
N LEU A 217 -29.83 -21.25 3.78
CA LEU A 217 -28.85 -22.32 3.70
C LEU A 217 -28.14 -22.62 5.03
N ILE A 218 -28.38 -21.82 6.07
CA ILE A 218 -27.74 -22.02 7.38
C ILE A 218 -28.40 -23.20 8.12
N PRO A 219 -27.64 -24.23 8.52
CA PRO A 219 -28.18 -25.37 9.24
C PRO A 219 -28.60 -24.98 10.66
N ASN A 220 -29.64 -25.62 11.20
CA ASN A 220 -30.15 -25.39 12.56
C ASN A 220 -30.43 -23.91 12.88
N LYS A 221 -30.79 -23.10 11.87
CA LYS A 221 -31.05 -21.65 12.02
C LYS A 221 -32.10 -21.30 13.09
N GLU A 222 -33.01 -22.22 13.39
CA GLU A 222 -34.02 -22.10 14.45
C GLU A 222 -33.42 -22.07 15.87
N THR A 223 -32.23 -22.65 16.07
CA THR A 223 -31.53 -22.65 17.36
C THR A 223 -30.56 -21.48 17.51
N LEU A 224 -30.34 -20.69 16.46
CA LEU A 224 -29.44 -19.53 16.50
C LEU A 224 -30.04 -18.40 17.32
N ASN A 225 -29.16 -17.71 18.04
CA ASN A 225 -29.46 -16.88 19.19
C ASN A 225 -30.56 -15.80 18.93
N LYS A 226 -31.48 -15.65 19.88
CA LYS A 226 -32.52 -14.60 19.90
C LYS A 226 -32.10 -13.30 20.61
N SER A 227 -30.84 -13.19 21.05
CA SER A 227 -30.16 -12.05 21.72
C SER A 227 -29.98 -12.26 23.23
N ASP A 228 -28.75 -12.61 23.64
CA ASP A 228 -28.32 -12.70 25.05
C ASP A 228 -27.62 -11.42 25.55
N PHE A 229 -27.86 -10.28 24.90
CA PHE A 229 -27.19 -9.02 25.24
C PHE A 229 -27.64 -8.46 26.59
N ASP A 230 -26.69 -8.22 27.49
CA ASP A 230 -26.98 -7.77 28.86
C ASP A 230 -27.10 -6.24 28.98
N PHE A 231 -28.33 -5.77 29.25
CA PHE A 231 -28.68 -4.36 29.43
C PHE A 231 -28.71 -3.91 30.90
N ARG A 232 -28.18 -4.68 31.85
CA ARG A 232 -28.12 -4.25 33.25
C ARG A 232 -27.33 -2.93 33.37
N TRP A 233 -28.05 -1.87 33.75
CA TRP A 233 -27.48 -0.54 33.95
C TRP A 233 -26.80 -0.43 35.32
N ASP A 234 -25.59 0.11 35.37
CA ASP A 234 -24.91 0.39 36.63
C ASP A 234 -25.47 1.65 37.28
N ASN A 235 -26.55 1.46 38.02
CA ASN A 235 -27.29 2.50 38.72
C ASN A 235 -26.49 3.24 39.81
N TYR A 236 -25.31 2.74 40.21
CA TYR A 236 -24.43 3.43 41.18
C TYR A 236 -23.37 4.30 40.50
N ARG A 237 -23.10 4.06 39.22
CA ARG A 237 -22.01 4.71 38.47
C ARG A 237 -22.50 5.24 37.12
N THR A 238 -23.66 5.89 37.12
CA THR A 238 -24.19 6.56 35.92
C THR A 238 -23.38 7.84 35.65
N PRO A 239 -22.57 7.92 34.58
CA PRO A 239 -21.72 9.08 34.35
C PRO A 239 -22.56 10.32 34.00
N THR A 240 -22.32 11.41 34.70
CA THR A 240 -23.04 12.70 34.61
C THR A 240 -22.02 13.83 34.69
N VAL A 241 -22.35 15.02 34.18
CA VAL A 241 -21.48 16.20 34.31
C VAL A 241 -22.06 17.16 35.34
N GLU A 242 -21.28 17.46 36.39
CA GLU A 242 -21.53 18.57 37.30
C GLU A 242 -20.90 19.83 36.71
N PHE A 243 -21.63 20.94 36.67
CA PHE A 243 -21.14 22.20 36.11
C PHE A 243 -21.71 23.42 36.84
N GLN A 244 -21.06 24.57 36.71
CA GLN A 244 -21.49 25.82 37.35
C GLN A 244 -21.94 26.85 36.31
N ILE A 245 -23.15 27.40 36.50
CA ILE A 245 -23.66 28.58 35.77
C ILE A 245 -24.14 29.59 36.80
N ASP A 246 -23.73 30.85 36.66
CA ASP A 246 -24.09 31.94 37.56
C ASP A 246 -23.83 31.65 39.05
N GLY A 247 -22.77 30.87 39.34
CA GLY A 247 -22.42 30.45 40.71
C GLY A 247 -23.29 29.34 41.29
N VAL A 248 -24.23 28.78 40.51
CA VAL A 248 -25.10 27.66 40.92
C VAL A 248 -24.61 26.36 40.31
N THR A 249 -24.43 25.34 41.15
CA THR A 249 -24.14 23.98 40.70
C THR A 249 -25.37 23.34 40.04
N LYS A 250 -25.17 22.79 38.85
CA LYS A 250 -26.15 22.10 38.02
C LYS A 250 -25.59 20.75 37.55
N TYR A 251 -26.47 19.89 37.05
CA TYR A 251 -26.12 18.55 36.59
C TYR A 251 -26.69 18.25 35.20
N ALA A 252 -25.96 17.50 34.39
CA ALA A 252 -26.34 17.18 33.02
C ALA A 252 -26.50 15.67 32.82
N HIS A 253 -27.74 15.17 32.92
CA HIS A 253 -28.07 13.77 32.62
C HIS A 253 -28.12 13.51 31.10
N LEU A 254 -27.28 12.60 30.60
CA LEU A 254 -26.99 12.45 29.16
C LEU A 254 -27.73 11.31 28.44
N PHE A 255 -28.59 10.56 29.12
CA PHE A 255 -29.14 9.31 28.59
C PHE A 255 -30.66 9.35 28.39
N ASP A 256 -31.41 9.66 29.44
CA ASP A 256 -32.85 9.84 29.35
C ASP A 256 -33.18 11.23 28.77
N ALA A 257 -33.75 11.22 27.56
CA ALA A 257 -34.12 12.43 26.83
C ALA A 257 -35.23 13.25 27.51
N ASN A 258 -35.99 12.65 28.43
CA ASN A 258 -37.05 13.33 29.16
C ASN A 258 -36.52 14.22 30.29
N ILE A 259 -35.25 14.06 30.68
CA ILE A 259 -34.65 14.84 31.76
C ILE A 259 -34.21 16.22 31.23
N PRO A 260 -34.69 17.32 31.82
CA PRO A 260 -34.31 18.67 31.41
C PRO A 260 -32.83 18.98 31.64
N PHE A 261 -32.33 19.98 30.91
CA PHE A 261 -30.98 20.51 31.14
C PHE A 261 -30.85 21.08 32.56
N GLY A 262 -29.77 20.73 33.25
CA GLY A 262 -29.47 21.19 34.60
C GLY A 262 -30.09 20.36 35.73
N GLU A 263 -30.75 19.24 35.39
CA GLU A 263 -31.40 18.34 36.34
C GLU A 263 -30.79 16.93 36.34
N LEU A 264 -30.98 16.23 37.46
CA LEU A 264 -30.71 14.80 37.64
C LEU A 264 -31.99 14.01 37.35
N LYS A 265 -31.85 12.77 36.88
CA LYS A 265 -32.98 11.82 36.75
C LYS A 265 -33.59 11.52 38.12
N ASN A 266 -32.76 11.32 39.14
CA ASN A 266 -33.19 11.00 40.49
C ASN A 266 -32.60 12.00 41.50
N LYS A 267 -33.40 12.41 42.50
CA LYS A 267 -32.88 13.14 43.67
C LYS A 267 -32.09 12.17 44.55
N GLY A 268 -30.79 12.06 44.32
CA GLY A 268 -29.90 11.12 44.99
C GLY A 268 -28.51 11.69 45.27
N ASN A 269 -27.68 10.91 45.96
CA ASN A 269 -26.30 11.28 46.23
C ASN A 269 -25.46 11.24 44.94
N ILE A 270 -24.57 12.22 44.81
CA ILE A 270 -23.54 12.28 43.77
C ILE A 270 -22.22 11.81 44.38
N SER A 271 -21.44 11.05 43.63
CA SER A 271 -20.06 10.68 44.00
C SER A 271 -19.07 11.08 42.93
N GLU A 272 -17.80 11.20 43.29
CA GLU A 272 -16.74 11.45 42.32
C GLU A 272 -16.64 10.30 41.30
N ALA A 273 -16.36 10.65 40.04
CA ALA A 273 -16.19 9.67 39.00
C ALA A 273 -14.78 9.06 39.09
N ASN A 274 -14.70 7.75 38.89
CA ASN A 274 -13.41 7.07 38.75
C ASN A 274 -12.67 7.59 37.50
N PRO A 275 -11.34 7.43 37.42
CA PRO A 275 -10.58 7.72 36.21
C PRO A 275 -11.10 6.94 34.99
N ILE A 276 -10.92 7.54 33.81
CA ILE A 276 -11.22 6.87 32.54
C ILE A 276 -10.34 5.63 32.37
N LYS A 277 -10.90 4.58 31.77
CA LYS A 277 -10.17 3.41 31.31
C LYS A 277 -10.16 3.43 29.79
N LEU A 278 -9.02 3.75 29.21
CA LEU A 278 -8.79 3.73 27.76
C LEU A 278 -8.77 2.31 27.23
N ASN A 279 -9.06 2.17 25.93
CA ASN A 279 -8.84 0.92 25.22
C ASN A 279 -7.35 0.81 24.86
N GLU A 280 -6.68 -0.17 25.45
CA GLU A 280 -5.25 -0.44 25.25
C GLU A 280 -5.00 -1.55 24.20
N GLU A 281 -6.02 -1.94 23.44
CA GLU A 281 -5.88 -2.90 22.35
C GLU A 281 -4.86 -2.39 21.32
N THR A 282 -3.91 -3.26 20.96
CA THR A 282 -2.87 -2.97 19.97
C THR A 282 -3.20 -3.61 18.63
N VAL A 283 -2.78 -2.94 17.57
CA VAL A 283 -2.74 -3.46 16.21
C VAL A 283 -1.27 -3.63 15.82
N GLU A 284 -0.89 -4.86 15.50
CA GLU A 284 0.43 -5.22 14.99
C GLU A 284 0.29 -5.61 13.52
N ILE A 285 0.99 -4.92 12.63
CA ILE A 285 1.13 -5.28 11.21
C ILE A 285 2.53 -5.81 11.01
N ARG A 286 2.63 -7.03 10.48
CA ARG A 286 3.88 -7.64 10.04
C ARG A 286 3.74 -8.06 8.59
N LEU A 287 4.65 -7.57 7.76
CA LEU A 287 4.80 -8.01 6.39
C LEU A 287 6.00 -8.93 6.29
N SER A 288 5.83 -10.03 5.61
CA SER A 288 6.85 -11.06 5.42
C SER A 288 6.90 -11.50 3.96
N TYR A 289 7.96 -12.20 3.60
CA TYR A 289 8.15 -12.73 2.25
C TYR A 289 8.79 -14.11 2.28
N ARG A 290 8.70 -14.82 1.15
CA ARG A 290 9.37 -16.10 0.90
C ARG A 290 10.16 -16.01 -0.39
N GLU A 291 11.30 -16.69 -0.45
CA GLU A 291 12.18 -16.71 -1.61
C GLU A 291 12.06 -18.03 -2.37
N ALA A 292 12.33 -18.02 -3.68
CA ALA A 292 12.30 -19.22 -4.51
C ALA A 292 13.30 -20.30 -4.03
N ILE A 293 14.41 -19.90 -3.41
CA ILE A 293 15.45 -20.81 -2.91
C ILE A 293 14.97 -21.55 -1.65
N HIS A 294 14.33 -20.82 -0.73
CA HIS A 294 13.82 -21.30 0.55
C HIS A 294 12.31 -21.05 0.66
N PRO A 295 11.49 -21.71 -0.19
CA PRO A 295 10.06 -21.43 -0.25
C PRO A 295 9.35 -21.78 1.06
N ASP A 296 9.91 -22.68 1.87
CA ASP A 296 9.42 -23.09 3.18
C ASP A 296 9.76 -22.10 4.32
N LYS A 297 10.71 -21.17 4.11
CA LYS A 297 11.14 -20.19 5.11
C LYS A 297 10.52 -18.82 4.88
N GLU A 298 9.73 -18.37 5.84
CA GLU A 298 9.16 -17.02 5.86
C GLU A 298 10.11 -16.03 6.55
N ILE A 299 10.41 -14.92 5.89
CA ILE A 299 11.36 -13.91 6.33
C ILE A 299 10.60 -12.60 6.57
N GLU A 300 10.87 -11.94 7.69
CA GLU A 300 10.26 -10.64 7.97
C GLU A 300 10.81 -9.55 7.06
N LEU A 301 9.90 -8.79 6.45
CA LEU A 301 10.19 -7.61 5.66
C LEU A 301 10.18 -6.35 6.51
N ILE A 302 9.06 -6.10 7.19
CA ILE A 302 8.84 -4.93 8.04
C ILE A 302 7.70 -5.20 9.03
N SER A 303 7.77 -4.62 10.21
CA SER A 303 6.71 -4.70 11.21
C SER A 303 6.50 -3.37 11.93
N GLY A 304 5.29 -3.15 12.44
CA GLY A 304 4.92 -1.97 13.22
C GLY A 304 3.78 -2.28 14.20
N SER A 305 3.72 -1.54 15.30
CA SER A 305 2.69 -1.70 16.33
C SER A 305 2.15 -0.35 16.79
N TRP A 306 0.83 -0.23 16.88
CA TRP A 306 0.13 0.98 17.30
C TRP A 306 -1.01 0.64 18.27
N LYS A 307 -1.42 1.61 19.09
CA LYS A 307 -2.67 1.50 19.83
C LYS A 307 -3.85 1.67 18.87
N SER A 308 -4.92 0.92 19.07
CA SER A 308 -6.12 1.03 18.23
C SER A 308 -6.70 2.45 18.28
N THR A 309 -6.68 3.11 19.44
CA THR A 309 -7.12 4.50 19.60
C THR A 309 -6.31 5.51 18.78
N ASP A 310 -5.05 5.19 18.46
CA ASP A 310 -4.20 6.01 17.60
C ASP A 310 -4.50 5.82 16.10
N LEU A 311 -5.11 4.68 15.75
CA LEU A 311 -5.39 4.31 14.36
C LEU A 311 -6.78 4.72 13.89
N ILE A 312 -7.78 4.85 14.77
CA ILE A 312 -9.15 5.21 14.35
C ILE A 312 -9.17 6.54 13.57
N GLY A 313 -9.56 6.45 12.29
CA GLY A 313 -9.60 7.56 11.36
C GLY A 313 -8.26 7.94 10.72
N ASN A 314 -7.22 7.18 11.02
CA ASN A 314 -5.90 7.29 10.43
C ASN A 314 -5.62 6.06 9.56
N GLN A 315 -4.49 6.06 8.85
CA GLN A 315 -4.14 4.97 7.94
C GLN A 315 -2.65 4.64 8.00
N ILE A 316 -2.33 3.38 7.69
CA ILE A 316 -0.95 2.92 7.50
C ILE A 316 -0.76 2.63 6.01
N HIS A 317 0.29 3.17 5.43
CA HIS A 317 0.63 2.98 4.03
C HIS A 317 1.91 2.16 3.91
N PHE A 318 1.81 1.01 3.26
CA PHE A 318 2.94 0.21 2.83
C PHE A 318 3.32 0.55 1.39
N ALA A 319 4.57 0.94 1.20
CA ALA A 319 5.18 1.12 -0.11
C ALA A 319 6.69 0.89 -0.02
N CYS A 320 7.31 0.65 -1.17
CA CYS A 320 8.76 0.54 -1.29
C CYS A 320 9.35 1.80 -1.94
N LEU A 321 10.24 2.50 -1.23
CA LEU A 321 11.01 3.60 -1.81
C LEU A 321 12.10 3.05 -2.72
N ASN A 322 12.40 3.72 -3.83
CA ASN A 322 13.39 3.27 -4.81
C ASN A 322 14.79 3.90 -4.66
N GLY A 323 14.94 4.84 -3.71
CA GLY A 323 16.20 5.55 -3.44
C GLY A 323 16.63 6.51 -4.55
N LEU A 324 15.74 6.83 -5.49
CA LEU A 324 16.01 7.75 -6.60
C LEU A 324 15.56 9.17 -6.26
N ASP A 325 16.34 10.16 -6.68
CA ASP A 325 15.84 11.54 -6.74
C ASP A 325 14.84 11.73 -7.90
N LEU A 326 14.27 12.92 -8.00
CA LEU A 326 13.25 13.24 -9.00
C LEU A 326 13.78 13.08 -10.44
N GLU A 327 14.98 13.57 -10.71
CA GLU A 327 15.62 13.50 -12.02
C GLU A 327 15.95 12.08 -12.44
N GLN A 328 16.49 11.28 -11.50
CA GLN A 328 16.80 9.87 -11.69
C GLN A 328 15.53 9.07 -11.94
N SER A 329 14.48 9.29 -11.14
CA SER A 329 13.19 8.60 -11.29
C SER A 329 12.55 8.81 -12.66
N ALA A 330 12.72 10.00 -13.25
CA ALA A 330 12.15 10.32 -14.56
C ALA A 330 12.88 9.66 -15.74
N MET A 331 14.17 9.32 -15.56
CA MET A 331 15.02 8.74 -16.60
C MET A 331 15.24 7.24 -16.42
N THR A 332 15.01 6.70 -15.24
CA THR A 332 15.14 5.26 -14.96
C THR A 332 13.86 4.53 -15.37
N PRO A 333 13.93 3.58 -16.32
CA PRO A 333 12.80 2.70 -16.61
C PRO A 333 12.39 1.92 -15.35
N ILE A 334 11.09 1.82 -15.07
CA ILE A 334 10.57 1.13 -13.88
C ILE A 334 11.07 -0.33 -13.80
N GLY A 335 11.24 -0.99 -14.96
CA GLY A 335 11.79 -2.35 -15.04
C GLY A 335 13.25 -2.48 -14.59
N ASN A 336 13.99 -1.38 -14.50
CA ASN A 336 15.40 -1.33 -14.10
C ASN A 336 15.57 -1.00 -12.61
N LEU A 337 14.48 -0.79 -11.86
CA LEU A 337 14.55 -0.56 -10.42
C LEU A 337 15.06 -1.82 -9.71
N ARG A 338 16.04 -1.61 -8.83
CA ARG A 338 16.74 -2.69 -8.11
C ARG A 338 16.63 -2.62 -6.60
N ILE A 339 16.42 -1.42 -6.06
CA ILE A 339 16.37 -1.15 -4.64
C ILE A 339 14.93 -0.87 -4.25
N PHE A 340 14.47 -1.55 -3.21
CA PHE A 340 13.14 -1.39 -2.65
C PHE A 340 13.28 -1.28 -1.14
N THR A 341 13.11 -0.08 -0.60
CA THR A 341 13.16 0.19 0.83
C THR A 341 11.75 0.12 1.39
N PRO A 342 11.38 -0.95 2.11
CA PRO A 342 10.01 -1.12 2.61
C PRO A 342 9.71 -0.09 3.71
N THR A 343 8.51 0.47 3.67
CA THR A 343 8.05 1.46 4.66
C THR A 343 6.64 1.13 5.14
N LEU A 344 6.35 1.43 6.41
CA LEU A 344 5.01 1.52 6.97
C LEU A 344 4.81 2.96 7.44
N ALA A 345 4.25 3.80 6.58
CA ALA A 345 4.03 5.21 6.85
C ALA A 345 2.68 5.43 7.56
N PHE A 346 2.72 6.00 8.76
CA PHE A 346 1.53 6.43 9.49
C PHE A 346 1.07 7.79 8.96
N GLN A 347 -0.19 7.88 8.50
CA GLN A 347 -0.78 9.11 7.99
C GLN A 347 -1.96 9.52 8.86
N ASP A 348 -1.85 10.72 9.45
CA ASP A 348 -2.91 11.44 10.16
C ASP A 348 -2.95 12.86 9.60
N PHE A 349 -4.09 13.24 9.02
CA PHE A 349 -4.24 14.53 8.34
C PHE A 349 -4.14 15.75 9.27
N ASP A 350 -4.23 15.53 10.59
CA ASP A 350 -4.20 16.59 11.61
C ASP A 350 -2.93 16.56 12.47
N ALA A 351 -2.05 15.57 12.27
CA ALA A 351 -0.82 15.42 13.05
C ALA A 351 0.36 16.22 12.47
N THR A 352 1.34 16.51 13.33
CA THR A 352 2.63 17.08 12.89
C THR A 352 3.47 16.03 12.18
N LEU A 353 4.38 16.48 11.30
CA LEU A 353 5.35 15.59 10.64
C LEU A 353 6.15 14.76 11.65
N GLU A 354 6.63 15.38 12.73
CA GLU A 354 7.37 14.69 13.80
C GLU A 354 6.56 13.54 14.44
N THR A 355 5.25 13.74 14.61
CA THR A 355 4.37 12.71 15.16
C THR A 355 4.20 11.55 14.19
N MET A 356 4.06 11.84 12.89
CA MET A 356 3.93 10.83 11.85
C MET A 356 5.23 10.04 11.66
N GLU A 357 6.38 10.71 11.65
CA GLU A 357 7.70 10.08 11.56
C GLU A 357 7.95 9.13 12.75
N LYS A 358 7.67 9.57 13.98
CA LYS A 358 7.81 8.73 15.18
C LYS A 358 6.92 7.49 15.19
N ARG A 359 5.87 7.47 14.37
CA ARG A 359 4.89 6.37 14.26
C ARG A 359 5.03 5.61 12.93
N SER A 360 6.02 5.94 12.12
CA SER A 360 6.31 5.29 10.86
C SER A 360 7.54 4.40 10.99
N PHE A 361 7.63 3.38 10.14
CA PHE A 361 8.73 2.41 10.16
C PHE A 361 9.37 2.33 8.78
N ILE A 362 10.69 2.20 8.75
CA ILE A 362 11.48 1.99 7.55
C ILE A 362 12.38 0.78 7.79
N ALA A 363 12.36 -0.18 6.87
CA ALA A 363 13.21 -1.36 6.94
C ALA A 363 14.46 -1.18 6.06
N ASP A 364 15.40 -2.12 6.19
CA ASP A 364 16.57 -2.17 5.31
C ASP A 364 16.14 -2.35 3.84
N PRO A 365 16.84 -1.71 2.88
CA PRO A 365 16.54 -1.90 1.47
C PRO A 365 16.75 -3.35 1.04
N ILE A 366 15.87 -3.83 0.17
CA ILE A 366 15.95 -5.17 -0.41
C ILE A 366 15.96 -5.13 -1.94
N THR A 367 16.43 -6.21 -2.57
CA THR A 367 16.26 -6.47 -4.00
C THR A 367 15.07 -7.40 -4.27
N LEU A 368 14.64 -7.53 -5.54
CA LEU A 368 13.61 -8.51 -5.92
C LEU A 368 14.09 -9.96 -5.77
N GLU A 369 15.40 -10.18 -5.68
CA GLU A 369 16.00 -11.48 -5.36
C GLU A 369 15.85 -11.87 -3.89
N GLY A 370 15.53 -10.91 -3.00
CA GLY A 370 15.46 -11.11 -1.55
C GLY A 370 16.73 -10.71 -0.80
N GLU A 371 17.72 -10.13 -1.49
CA GLU A 371 18.98 -9.71 -0.87
C GLU A 371 18.77 -8.43 -0.05
N LYS A 372 19.17 -8.45 1.23
CA LYS A 372 19.18 -7.26 2.10
C LYS A 372 20.46 -6.46 1.86
N LEU A 373 20.30 -5.17 1.58
CA LEU A 373 21.42 -4.25 1.40
C LEU A 373 21.85 -3.70 2.76
N ILE A 374 23.03 -4.11 3.22
CA ILE A 374 23.63 -3.62 4.47
C ILE A 374 24.25 -2.25 4.20
N LEU A 375 23.61 -1.19 4.70
CA LEU A 375 24.14 0.17 4.65
C LEU A 375 24.97 0.45 5.91
N ALA A 376 26.13 1.10 5.75
CA ALA A 376 26.93 1.54 6.89
C ALA A 376 26.13 2.57 7.71
N THR A 377 25.86 2.28 8.98
CA THR A 377 25.39 3.30 9.93
C THR A 377 26.58 4.17 10.34
N ASN A 378 26.33 5.42 10.75
CA ASN A 378 27.37 6.43 11.03
C ASN A 378 28.45 6.00 12.05
N ASN A 379 28.29 4.85 12.73
CA ASN A 379 29.23 4.35 13.74
C ASN A 379 29.84 2.96 13.42
N GLU A 380 29.43 2.25 12.35
CA GLU A 380 29.92 0.89 12.02
C GLU A 380 30.34 0.76 10.54
N THR A 381 31.38 1.49 10.14
CA THR A 381 31.85 1.54 8.73
C THR A 381 32.81 0.40 8.34
N SER A 382 33.32 -0.39 9.30
CA SER A 382 34.38 -1.38 9.03
C SER A 382 33.88 -2.60 8.25
N ASN A 383 32.63 -3.03 8.49
CA ASN A 383 32.12 -4.31 8.00
C ASN A 383 31.14 -4.16 6.82
N ALA A 384 30.87 -2.93 6.36
CA ALA A 384 29.94 -2.68 5.27
C ALA A 384 30.61 -2.86 3.88
N PRO A 385 30.02 -3.62 2.94
CA PRO A 385 30.54 -3.79 1.57
C PRO A 385 30.72 -2.47 0.80
N VAL A 386 29.87 -1.47 1.11
CA VAL A 386 29.91 -0.14 0.52
C VAL A 386 30.29 0.90 1.58
N VAL A 387 31.35 1.66 1.30
CA VAL A 387 31.77 2.83 2.10
C VAL A 387 31.25 4.09 1.42
N LEU A 388 30.35 4.81 2.07
CA LEU A 388 29.88 6.11 1.59
C LEU A 388 30.86 7.18 2.05
N ASN A 389 31.54 7.82 1.09
CA ASN A 389 32.44 8.94 1.34
C ASN A 389 32.08 10.11 0.41
N PRO A 390 32.39 11.37 0.78
CA PRO A 390 32.30 12.49 -0.16
C PRO A 390 33.13 12.21 -1.41
N THR A 391 32.59 12.49 -2.59
CA THR A 391 33.33 12.30 -3.84
C THR A 391 34.57 13.20 -3.87
N ASN A 392 35.72 12.62 -4.20
CA ASN A 392 36.98 13.33 -4.35
C ASN A 392 37.35 13.46 -5.84
N PRO A 393 37.19 14.64 -6.48
CA PRO A 393 37.53 14.84 -7.88
C PRO A 393 39.02 14.60 -8.21
N GLU A 394 39.93 14.82 -7.25
CA GLU A 394 41.35 14.56 -7.46
C GLU A 394 41.66 13.06 -7.51
N LEU A 395 40.90 12.25 -6.77
CA LEU A 395 41.03 10.78 -6.82
C LEU A 395 40.68 10.25 -8.21
N LEU A 396 39.64 10.77 -8.87
CA LEU A 396 39.30 10.38 -10.26
C LEU A 396 40.45 10.64 -11.24
N LYS A 397 41.20 11.73 -11.05
CA LYS A 397 42.33 12.07 -11.94
C LYS A 397 43.50 11.10 -11.81
N THR A 398 43.61 10.39 -10.68
CA THR A 398 44.63 9.35 -10.49
C THR A 398 44.38 8.10 -11.32
N VAL A 399 43.14 7.88 -11.77
CA VAL A 399 42.78 6.72 -12.59
C VAL A 399 43.35 6.88 -14.00
N ASN A 400 44.16 5.91 -14.42
CA ASN A 400 44.84 5.87 -15.71
C ASN A 400 44.24 4.81 -16.65
N GLN A 401 43.83 3.65 -16.12
CA GLN A 401 43.23 2.56 -16.90
C GLN A 401 41.98 1.99 -16.22
N LEU A 402 41.07 1.46 -17.03
CA LEU A 402 39.86 0.78 -16.59
C LEU A 402 39.78 -0.60 -17.21
N ALA A 403 39.54 -1.61 -16.37
CA ALA A 403 39.11 -2.93 -16.82
C ALA A 403 37.66 -3.17 -16.38
N ILE A 404 36.86 -3.70 -17.29
CA ILE A 404 35.46 -4.10 -17.04
C ILE A 404 35.24 -5.54 -17.46
N LYS A 405 34.50 -6.30 -16.65
CA LYS A 405 33.99 -7.62 -17.00
C LYS A 405 32.50 -7.66 -16.72
N ALA A 406 31.70 -8.04 -17.72
CA ALA A 406 30.28 -8.29 -17.59
C ALA A 406 30.03 -9.81 -17.53
N ILE A 407 29.29 -10.27 -16.52
CA ILE A 407 29.01 -11.68 -16.29
C ILE A 407 27.48 -11.84 -16.29
N PRO A 408 26.88 -12.47 -17.32
CA PRO A 408 25.45 -12.75 -17.35
C PRO A 408 25.13 -13.87 -16.34
N ILE A 409 24.53 -13.50 -15.21
CA ILE A 409 24.24 -14.42 -14.10
C ILE A 409 22.99 -15.25 -14.43
N ASN A 410 21.87 -14.56 -14.64
CA ASN A 410 20.59 -15.17 -15.00
C ASN A 410 19.72 -14.10 -15.64
N LYS A 411 19.06 -14.35 -16.78
CA LYS A 411 18.29 -13.29 -17.47
C LYS A 411 17.18 -12.71 -16.56
N PRO A 412 17.09 -11.38 -16.34
CA PRO A 412 17.89 -10.29 -16.96
C PRO A 412 19.10 -9.80 -16.13
N LEU A 413 19.42 -10.39 -14.98
CA LEU A 413 20.50 -10.01 -14.07
C LEU A 413 21.91 -10.22 -14.65
N VAL A 414 22.71 -9.16 -14.59
CA VAL A 414 24.13 -9.12 -14.98
C VAL A 414 24.97 -8.57 -13.82
N LYS A 415 26.10 -9.21 -13.55
CA LYS A 415 27.14 -8.72 -12.62
C LYS A 415 28.25 -8.03 -13.40
N ILE A 416 28.67 -6.87 -12.93
CA ILE A 416 29.74 -6.06 -13.49
C ILE A 416 30.88 -6.02 -12.48
N GLN A 417 32.08 -6.33 -12.93
CA GLN A 417 33.31 -6.19 -12.16
C GLN A 417 34.13 -5.06 -12.77
N VAL A 418 34.57 -4.11 -11.93
CA VAL A 418 35.34 -2.94 -12.36
C VAL A 418 36.63 -2.82 -11.56
N SER A 419 37.74 -2.70 -12.28
CA SER A 419 39.08 -2.56 -11.71
C SER A 419 39.76 -1.30 -12.27
N PRO A 420 39.61 -0.14 -11.60
CA PRO A 420 40.30 1.08 -11.97
C PRO A 420 41.72 1.07 -11.41
N THR A 421 42.72 1.35 -12.25
CA THR A 421 44.13 1.38 -11.84
C THR A 421 44.80 2.70 -12.15
N ASP A 422 45.77 3.07 -11.32
CA ASP A 422 46.65 4.22 -11.53
C ASP A 422 47.74 3.94 -12.57
N SER A 423 48.69 4.87 -12.73
CA SER A 423 49.82 4.73 -13.65
C SER A 423 50.82 3.63 -13.26
N GLU A 424 50.81 3.18 -12.00
CA GLU A 424 51.67 2.10 -11.49
C GLU A 424 50.97 0.74 -11.56
N GLY A 425 49.71 0.70 -12.03
CA GLY A 425 48.89 -0.51 -12.09
C GLY A 425 48.25 -0.88 -10.75
N LYS A 426 48.30 -0.01 -9.75
CA LYS A 426 47.67 -0.23 -8.45
C LYS A 426 46.19 0.15 -8.50
N ILE A 427 45.36 -0.63 -7.83
CA ILE A 427 43.92 -0.38 -7.71
C ILE A 427 43.66 0.96 -7.00
N VAL A 428 42.81 1.78 -7.59
CA VAL A 428 42.31 3.03 -7.00
C VAL A 428 41.04 2.75 -6.21
N GLU A 429 41.15 2.75 -4.88
CA GLU A 429 40.02 2.54 -3.96
C GLU A 429 39.33 3.87 -3.55
N GLY A 430 38.10 3.81 -3.04
CA GLY A 430 37.37 4.97 -2.50
C GLY A 430 36.48 5.73 -3.50
N LEU A 431 36.40 5.27 -4.75
CA LEU A 431 35.47 5.82 -5.74
C LEU A 431 34.01 5.56 -5.33
N GLN A 432 33.14 6.49 -5.68
CA GLN A 432 31.71 6.47 -5.35
C GLN A 432 30.88 6.15 -6.60
N VAL A 433 29.63 5.70 -6.42
CA VAL A 433 28.75 5.26 -7.52
C VAL A 433 28.62 6.30 -8.64
N GLN A 434 28.56 7.58 -8.30
CA GLN A 434 28.49 8.71 -9.24
C GLN A 434 29.72 8.88 -10.15
N ASN A 435 30.80 8.16 -9.87
CA ASN A 435 32.02 8.19 -10.68
C ASN A 435 31.94 7.23 -11.88
N PHE A 436 30.95 6.34 -11.90
CA PHE A 436 30.74 5.33 -12.92
C PHE A 436 29.48 5.63 -13.72
N LYS A 437 29.60 5.69 -15.04
CA LYS A 437 28.47 5.82 -15.97
C LYS A 437 28.43 4.59 -16.87
N PHE A 438 27.35 3.83 -16.80
CA PHE A 438 27.18 2.62 -17.58
C PHE A 438 26.16 2.83 -18.72
N LEU A 439 26.48 2.28 -19.88
CA LEU A 439 25.61 2.22 -21.05
C LEU A 439 25.52 0.75 -21.50
N ASP A 440 24.32 0.23 -21.70
CA ASP A 440 24.08 -1.07 -22.34
C ASP A 440 23.40 -0.82 -23.68
N ASN A 441 24.03 -1.23 -24.78
CA ASN A 441 23.56 -0.98 -26.15
C ASN A 441 23.20 0.50 -26.38
N LYS A 442 24.07 1.40 -25.88
CA LYS A 442 23.95 2.87 -25.92
C LYS A 442 22.82 3.45 -25.07
N GLN A 443 22.09 2.64 -24.32
CA GLN A 443 21.10 3.10 -23.36
C GLN A 443 21.72 3.23 -21.96
N PRO A 444 21.52 4.35 -21.25
CA PRO A 444 21.97 4.46 -19.87
C PRO A 444 21.27 3.41 -19.00
N ILE A 445 22.08 2.73 -18.19
CA ILE A 445 21.57 1.76 -17.21
C ILE A 445 21.89 2.23 -15.79
N GLN A 446 21.03 1.84 -14.86
CA GLN A 446 21.30 2.02 -13.44
C GLN A 446 21.86 0.73 -12.88
N ALA A 447 23.15 0.75 -12.53
CA ALA A 447 23.81 -0.37 -11.88
C ALA A 447 23.82 -0.16 -10.36
N LEU A 448 23.38 -1.17 -9.62
CA LEU A 448 23.47 -1.24 -8.16
C LEU A 448 24.92 -1.54 -7.77
N MET A 449 25.57 -0.65 -7.02
CA MET A 449 26.90 -0.92 -6.48
C MET A 449 26.78 -1.86 -5.27
N GLU A 450 27.35 -3.06 -5.38
CA GLU A 450 27.32 -4.07 -4.32
C GLU A 450 28.54 -3.99 -3.41
N SER A 451 29.67 -3.53 -3.95
CA SER A 451 30.89 -3.26 -3.17
C SER A 451 31.72 -2.15 -3.80
N ASN A 452 32.44 -1.40 -2.97
CA ASN A 452 33.47 -0.45 -3.42
C ASN A 452 34.82 -0.64 -2.71
N ARG A 453 34.99 -1.81 -2.10
CA ARG A 453 36.22 -2.37 -1.56
C ARG A 453 36.23 -3.87 -1.82
N ARG A 454 37.41 -4.50 -1.71
CA ARG A 454 37.54 -5.96 -1.85
C ARG A 454 36.66 -6.70 -0.84
N THR A 455 35.58 -7.29 -1.34
CA THR A 455 34.52 -7.89 -0.51
C THR A 455 34.17 -9.26 -1.09
N PRO A 456 34.85 -10.35 -0.68
CA PRO A 456 34.47 -11.69 -1.13
C PRO A 456 33.05 -12.02 -0.69
N LYS A 457 32.23 -12.47 -1.63
CA LYS A 457 30.93 -13.08 -1.38
C LYS A 457 31.05 -14.60 -1.49
N ILE A 458 30.83 -15.32 -0.39
CA ILE A 458 31.01 -16.77 -0.33
C ILE A 458 29.69 -17.41 0.11
N LEU A 459 29.26 -18.42 -0.65
CA LEU A 459 28.10 -19.24 -0.31
C LEU A 459 28.54 -20.62 0.14
N ILE A 460 28.12 -21.02 1.34
CA ILE A 460 28.37 -22.35 1.89
C ILE A 460 27.10 -23.18 1.76
N LEU A 461 27.13 -24.13 0.84
CA LEU A 461 26.16 -25.21 0.75
C LEU A 461 26.61 -26.35 1.68
N PHE A 462 25.68 -26.92 2.44
CA PHE A 462 25.96 -28.15 3.17
C PHE A 462 24.79 -29.12 3.12
N ASP A 463 25.11 -30.38 2.84
CA ASP A 463 24.13 -31.46 2.95
C ASP A 463 23.73 -31.63 4.42
N ALA A 464 22.43 -31.66 4.68
CA ALA A 464 21.85 -31.89 5.99
C ALA A 464 21.23 -33.29 6.12
N SER A 465 21.51 -34.18 5.18
CA SER A 465 21.16 -35.59 5.24
C SER A 465 21.77 -36.29 6.46
N GLY A 466 21.09 -37.34 6.93
CA GLY A 466 21.54 -38.10 8.10
C GLY A 466 22.80 -38.94 7.89
N SER A 467 23.32 -39.02 6.66
CA SER A 467 24.56 -39.73 6.32
C SER A 467 25.81 -38.88 6.56
N MET A 468 25.66 -37.56 6.71
CA MET A 468 26.75 -36.64 7.00
C MET A 468 27.46 -36.97 8.33
N PRO A 469 28.79 -36.81 8.40
CA PRO A 469 29.55 -37.10 9.61
C PRO A 469 29.20 -36.12 10.73
N LYS A 470 29.36 -36.54 11.99
CA LYS A 470 28.95 -35.77 13.18
C LYS A 470 29.57 -34.37 13.24
N GLU A 471 30.78 -34.23 12.71
CA GLU A 471 31.54 -32.99 12.64
C GLU A 471 30.88 -31.97 11.71
N TYR A 472 30.20 -32.42 10.65
CA TYR A 472 29.53 -31.61 9.64
C TYR A 472 27.99 -31.70 9.71
N TYR A 473 27.45 -31.98 10.90
CA TYR A 473 26.00 -32.11 11.12
C TYR A 473 25.52 -31.27 12.30
N GLY A 474 24.32 -30.69 12.17
CA GLY A 474 23.65 -29.92 13.23
C GLY A 474 24.50 -28.77 13.80
N GLU A 475 24.60 -28.68 15.14
CA GLU A 475 25.36 -27.62 15.81
C GLU A 475 26.85 -27.60 15.46
N ASN A 476 27.45 -28.73 15.10
CA ASN A 476 28.87 -28.79 14.74
C ASN A 476 29.14 -28.16 13.37
N MET A 477 28.22 -28.32 12.41
CA MET A 477 28.27 -27.59 11.14
C MET A 477 28.19 -26.08 11.40
N ASN A 478 27.28 -25.64 12.27
CA ASN A 478 27.16 -24.22 12.61
C ASN A 478 28.47 -23.67 13.20
N LYS A 479 29.14 -24.41 14.10
CA LYS A 479 30.45 -24.03 14.63
C LYS A 479 31.51 -23.92 13.53
N PHE A 480 31.58 -24.90 12.63
CA PHE A 480 32.50 -24.87 11.49
C PHE A 480 32.28 -23.64 10.61
N VAL A 481 31.03 -23.37 10.23
CA VAL A 481 30.64 -22.18 9.46
C VAL A 481 31.04 -20.89 10.19
N THR A 482 30.74 -20.79 11.48
CA THR A 482 31.10 -19.60 12.29
C THR A 482 32.61 -19.39 12.31
N SER A 483 33.39 -20.44 12.60
CA SER A 483 34.84 -20.34 12.61
C SER A 483 35.42 -19.98 11.23
N LEU A 484 34.89 -20.57 10.15
CA LEU A 484 35.32 -20.23 8.80
C LEU A 484 35.01 -18.76 8.46
N LYS A 485 33.81 -18.29 8.80
CA LYS A 485 33.40 -16.90 8.63
C LYS A 485 34.31 -15.95 9.39
N GLU A 486 34.60 -16.21 10.66
CA GLU A 486 35.50 -15.39 11.48
C GLU A 486 36.91 -15.31 10.87
N ASN A 487 37.45 -16.41 10.37
CA ASN A 487 38.78 -16.44 9.75
C ASN A 487 38.83 -15.68 8.42
N ILE A 488 37.78 -15.77 7.59
CA ILE A 488 37.68 -14.98 6.36
C ILE A 488 37.56 -13.49 6.70
N GLN A 489 36.71 -13.15 7.68
CA GLN A 489 36.46 -11.77 8.10
C GLN A 489 37.67 -11.12 8.79
N ALA A 490 38.59 -11.90 9.34
CA ALA A 490 39.87 -11.38 9.85
C ALA A 490 40.74 -10.76 8.75
N ASN A 491 40.71 -11.31 7.52
CA ASN A 491 41.46 -10.78 6.37
C ASN A 491 40.62 -9.80 5.53
N PHE A 492 39.31 -10.04 5.47
CA PHE A 492 38.34 -9.25 4.71
C PHE A 492 37.15 -8.85 5.60
N PRO A 493 37.24 -7.76 6.39
CA PRO A 493 36.22 -7.40 7.37
C PRO A 493 34.80 -7.23 6.80
N ALA A 494 34.69 -6.85 5.52
CA ALA A 494 33.41 -6.68 4.83
C ALA A 494 32.89 -7.95 4.13
N ALA A 495 33.60 -9.09 4.21
CA ALA A 495 33.23 -10.32 3.53
C ALA A 495 31.82 -10.79 3.91
N ILE A 496 31.06 -11.21 2.89
CA ILE A 496 29.73 -11.77 3.03
C ILE A 496 29.87 -13.29 2.94
N VAL A 497 29.46 -13.98 4.00
CA VAL A 497 29.47 -15.44 4.08
C VAL A 497 28.06 -15.90 4.45
N ASP A 498 27.39 -16.51 3.47
CA ASP A 498 26.03 -17.02 3.59
C ASP A 498 26.00 -18.55 3.56
N THR A 499 24.91 -19.14 4.02
CA THR A 499 24.77 -20.60 4.12
C THR A 499 23.43 -21.10 3.62
N TRP A 500 23.44 -22.16 2.83
CA TRP A 500 22.25 -22.94 2.51
C TRP A 500 22.39 -24.38 3.01
N SER A 501 21.37 -24.83 3.73
CA SER A 501 21.19 -26.25 4.01
C SER A 501 20.52 -26.90 2.80
N THR A 502 21.06 -28.03 2.35
CA THR A 502 20.58 -28.75 1.17
C THR A 502 20.22 -30.20 1.53
N PRO A 503 19.24 -30.82 0.87
CA PRO A 503 19.14 -32.27 0.77
C PRO A 503 20.25 -32.83 -0.14
N SER A 504 20.29 -34.14 -0.30
CA SER A 504 21.23 -34.86 -1.18
C SER A 504 20.93 -34.70 -2.69
N GLU A 505 20.32 -33.61 -3.13
CA GLU A 505 20.05 -33.29 -4.56
C GLU A 505 21.18 -32.39 -5.08
N LEU A 506 22.38 -32.95 -5.21
CA LEU A 506 23.61 -32.16 -5.28
C LEU A 506 23.68 -31.28 -6.53
N PHE A 507 23.31 -31.79 -7.71
CA PHE A 507 23.40 -31.01 -8.95
C PHE A 507 22.35 -29.88 -8.98
N THR A 508 21.17 -30.11 -8.42
CA THR A 508 20.07 -29.14 -8.34
C THR A 508 20.45 -27.95 -7.48
N TRP A 509 21.00 -28.20 -6.29
CA TRP A 509 21.42 -27.12 -5.39
C TRP A 509 22.68 -26.41 -5.85
N LEU A 510 23.61 -27.13 -6.46
CA LEU A 510 24.76 -26.52 -7.13
C LEU A 510 24.29 -25.61 -8.29
N LEU A 511 23.29 -26.02 -9.07
CA LEU A 511 22.75 -25.20 -10.16
C LEU A 511 22.09 -23.92 -9.64
N LYS A 512 21.34 -24.02 -8.53
CA LYS A 512 20.76 -22.83 -7.88
C LYS A 512 21.86 -21.88 -7.43
N ALA A 513 22.91 -22.40 -6.79
CA ALA A 513 24.06 -21.61 -6.35
C ALA A 513 24.82 -20.99 -7.53
N SER A 514 24.98 -21.70 -8.64
CA SER A 514 25.63 -21.16 -9.86
C SER A 514 24.87 -20.00 -10.50
N LYS A 515 23.59 -19.81 -10.17
CA LYS A 515 22.75 -18.69 -10.68
C LYS A 515 22.82 -17.44 -9.81
N THR A 516 23.71 -17.38 -8.83
CA THR A 516 23.84 -16.26 -7.87
C THR A 516 25.00 -15.32 -8.23
N SER A 517 25.09 -14.19 -7.52
CA SER A 517 26.17 -13.21 -7.65
C SER A 517 27.39 -13.50 -6.75
N TYR A 518 27.45 -14.63 -6.04
CA TYR A 518 28.60 -14.98 -5.19
C TYR A 518 29.92 -15.08 -5.98
N ASP A 519 31.06 -15.00 -5.30
CA ASP A 519 32.38 -15.17 -5.90
C ASP A 519 32.91 -16.60 -5.74
N LEU A 520 32.43 -17.33 -4.73
CA LEU A 520 32.85 -18.70 -4.42
C LEU A 520 31.68 -19.49 -3.82
N ILE A 521 31.56 -20.76 -4.24
CA ILE A 521 30.67 -21.74 -3.61
C ILE A 521 31.53 -22.74 -2.84
N LEU A 522 31.22 -23.01 -1.59
CA LEU A 522 31.76 -24.12 -0.80
C LEU A 522 30.65 -25.14 -0.65
N PHE A 523 30.84 -26.38 -1.11
CA PHE A 523 29.80 -27.41 -0.97
C PHE A 523 30.30 -28.58 -0.12
N ALA A 524 29.86 -28.62 1.14
CA ALA A 524 30.10 -29.74 2.06
C ALA A 524 29.08 -30.87 1.84
N THR A 525 29.58 -32.03 1.42
CA THR A 525 28.76 -33.22 1.17
C THR A 525 29.58 -34.50 1.28
N ASP A 526 28.93 -35.60 1.64
CA ASP A 526 29.47 -36.97 1.64
C ASP A 526 29.40 -37.64 0.26
N GLY A 527 28.78 -37.01 -0.73
CA GLY A 527 28.66 -37.48 -2.11
C GLY A 527 27.41 -38.32 -2.37
N ASP A 528 26.57 -38.56 -1.36
CA ASP A 528 25.27 -39.20 -1.59
C ASP A 528 24.40 -38.28 -2.46
N ASN A 529 23.88 -38.83 -3.56
CA ASN A 529 23.20 -38.02 -4.57
C ASN A 529 21.89 -38.67 -5.05
N ASN A 530 20.80 -37.92 -4.88
CA ASN A 530 19.44 -38.29 -5.24
C ASN A 530 18.95 -37.64 -6.54
N ASP A 531 19.80 -36.88 -7.24
CA ASP A 531 19.47 -36.26 -8.52
C ASP A 531 20.44 -36.63 -9.66
N VAL A 532 20.22 -36.05 -10.84
CA VAL A 532 21.01 -36.34 -12.04
C VAL A 532 21.43 -35.02 -12.69
N TYR A 533 22.70 -34.94 -13.06
CA TYR A 533 23.24 -33.84 -13.85
C TYR A 533 22.55 -33.73 -15.21
N ASN A 534 22.12 -32.52 -15.56
CA ASN A 534 21.55 -32.19 -16.87
C ASN A 534 22.58 -31.42 -17.72
N GLU A 535 22.95 -31.98 -18.87
CA GLU A 535 23.92 -31.36 -19.78
C GLU A 535 23.49 -30.00 -20.33
N GLN A 536 22.19 -29.73 -20.40
CA GLN A 536 21.67 -28.44 -20.87
C GLN A 536 22.04 -27.28 -19.95
N ASP A 537 22.35 -27.57 -18.68
CA ASP A 537 22.67 -26.56 -17.67
C ASP A 537 24.17 -26.21 -17.60
N LEU A 538 25.03 -26.87 -18.38
CA LEU A 538 26.50 -26.72 -18.34
C LEU A 538 26.95 -25.25 -18.38
N ALA A 539 26.39 -24.47 -19.31
CA ALA A 539 26.76 -23.06 -19.47
C ALA A 539 26.40 -22.23 -18.23
N THR A 540 25.34 -22.59 -17.51
CA THR A 540 24.97 -21.92 -16.25
C THR A 540 26.00 -22.23 -15.16
N TYR A 541 26.41 -23.49 -15.02
CA TYR A 541 27.45 -23.87 -14.05
C TYR A 541 28.79 -23.17 -14.33
N GLN A 542 29.18 -23.06 -15.61
CA GLN A 542 30.45 -22.46 -16.01
C GLN A 542 30.47 -20.93 -15.89
N ASN A 543 29.32 -20.28 -16.09
CA ASN A 543 29.18 -18.82 -15.91
C ASN A 543 29.04 -18.42 -14.44
N GLY A 544 28.60 -19.35 -13.59
CA GLY A 544 28.45 -19.15 -12.15
C GLY A 544 29.80 -19.10 -11.40
N PRO A 545 29.74 -18.97 -10.07
CA PRO A 545 30.95 -18.93 -9.24
C PRO A 545 31.65 -20.30 -9.23
N PRO A 546 32.99 -20.35 -9.14
CA PRO A 546 33.70 -21.60 -8.92
C PRO A 546 33.26 -22.28 -7.62
N ALA A 547 33.20 -23.61 -7.62
CA ALA A 547 32.81 -24.39 -6.46
C ALA A 547 33.96 -25.24 -5.90
N LEU A 548 34.24 -25.09 -4.60
CA LEU A 548 35.09 -26.00 -3.84
C LEU A 548 34.22 -27.08 -3.21
N ILE A 549 34.34 -28.31 -3.72
CA ILE A 549 33.56 -29.45 -3.25
C ILE A 549 34.31 -30.08 -2.08
N LEU A 550 33.77 -29.94 -0.87
CA LEU A 550 34.37 -30.40 0.37
C LEU A 550 33.94 -31.85 0.63
N ASN A 551 34.80 -32.81 0.26
CA ASN A 551 34.56 -34.24 0.48
C ASN A 551 34.82 -34.58 1.96
N VAL A 552 33.75 -34.66 2.76
CA VAL A 552 33.83 -34.77 4.23
C VAL A 552 34.28 -36.14 4.73
N TYR A 553 34.05 -37.22 3.97
CA TYR A 553 34.52 -38.57 4.34
C TYR A 553 35.88 -38.94 3.71
N ASN A 554 36.34 -38.17 2.71
CA ASN A 554 37.45 -38.56 1.85
C ASN A 554 37.24 -39.95 1.21
N ASP A 555 35.98 -40.29 0.88
CA ASP A 555 35.69 -41.55 0.22
C ASP A 555 36.23 -41.53 -1.23
N ASN A 556 37.00 -42.57 -1.56
CA ASN A 556 37.61 -42.78 -2.87
C ASN A 556 36.87 -43.84 -3.69
N SER A 557 35.72 -44.33 -3.20
CA SER A 557 34.89 -45.26 -3.97
C SER A 557 34.49 -44.64 -5.31
N ALA A 558 34.51 -45.46 -6.35
CA ALA A 558 34.49 -45.00 -7.74
C ALA A 558 33.21 -44.23 -8.11
N ASN A 559 32.11 -44.42 -7.37
CA ASN A 559 30.83 -43.75 -7.63
C ASN A 559 30.80 -42.34 -7.03
N TYR A 560 31.16 -42.15 -5.76
CA TYR A 560 31.17 -40.83 -5.13
C TYR A 560 32.26 -39.92 -5.70
N LYS A 561 33.44 -40.49 -5.98
CA LYS A 561 34.53 -39.75 -6.63
C LYS A 561 34.11 -39.16 -7.98
N LYS A 562 33.35 -39.90 -8.79
CA LYS A 562 32.82 -39.40 -10.07
C LYS A 562 31.87 -38.23 -9.87
N THR A 563 31.03 -38.26 -8.84
CA THR A 563 30.10 -37.15 -8.52
C THR A 563 30.89 -35.89 -8.15
N PHE A 564 31.83 -35.98 -7.22
CA PHE A 564 32.67 -34.84 -6.80
C PHE A 564 33.48 -34.26 -7.97
N ASP A 565 34.18 -35.12 -8.72
CA ASP A 565 34.99 -34.70 -9.86
C ASP A 565 34.12 -34.03 -10.94
N LYS A 566 32.90 -34.54 -11.15
CA LYS A 566 31.95 -33.94 -12.09
C LYS A 566 31.46 -32.57 -11.62
N MET A 567 31.06 -32.43 -10.35
CA MET A 567 30.63 -31.16 -9.75
C MET A 567 31.73 -30.09 -9.87
N ALA A 568 32.97 -30.44 -9.49
CA ALA A 568 34.11 -29.53 -9.62
C ALA A 568 34.38 -29.14 -11.09
N ALA A 569 34.35 -30.11 -12.01
CA ALA A 569 34.65 -29.86 -13.43
C ALA A 569 33.63 -28.94 -14.11
N ILE A 570 32.33 -29.06 -13.81
CA ILE A 570 31.29 -28.24 -14.45
C ILE A 570 31.26 -26.80 -13.96
N THR A 571 31.80 -26.51 -12.76
CA THR A 571 31.87 -25.16 -12.18
C THR A 571 33.24 -24.51 -12.27
N ASN A 572 34.20 -25.07 -13.02
CA ASN A 572 35.61 -24.59 -13.01
C ASN A 572 36.23 -24.57 -11.59
N GLY A 573 35.80 -25.50 -10.75
CA GLY A 573 36.18 -25.61 -9.34
C GLY A 573 37.18 -26.75 -9.08
N MET A 574 37.27 -27.18 -7.82
CA MET A 574 38.10 -28.32 -7.43
C MET A 574 37.50 -29.07 -6.24
N VAL A 575 37.99 -30.28 -5.99
CA VAL A 575 37.62 -31.09 -4.83
C VAL A 575 38.67 -30.90 -3.73
N LEU A 576 38.22 -30.62 -2.52
CA LEU A 576 39.05 -30.53 -1.32
C LEU A 576 38.72 -31.69 -0.37
N ASN A 577 39.76 -32.33 0.15
CA ASN A 577 39.61 -33.28 1.26
C ASN A 577 39.22 -32.51 2.52
N ALA A 578 38.04 -32.81 3.04
CA ALA A 578 37.44 -32.11 4.16
C ALA A 578 37.26 -32.97 5.41
N LYS A 579 38.13 -33.97 5.60
CA LYS A 579 38.10 -34.80 6.81
C LYS A 579 38.51 -34.02 8.08
N ASP A 580 39.38 -33.02 7.94
CA ASP A 580 39.86 -32.19 9.05
C ASP A 580 39.41 -30.73 8.84
N GLN A 581 38.53 -30.25 9.71
CA GLN A 581 37.93 -28.92 9.63
C GLN A 581 38.96 -27.79 9.72
N ASN A 582 40.02 -27.93 10.51
CA ASN A 582 41.02 -26.87 10.67
C ASN A 582 41.84 -26.72 9.39
N ILE A 583 42.26 -27.85 8.80
CA ILE A 583 42.98 -27.87 7.52
C ILE A 583 42.10 -27.29 6.40
N VAL A 584 40.79 -27.56 6.42
CA VAL A 584 39.85 -26.98 5.46
C VAL A 584 39.76 -25.47 5.61
N ILE A 585 39.62 -24.96 6.83
CA ILE A 585 39.56 -23.51 7.09
C ILE A 585 40.82 -22.83 6.55
N GLU A 586 42.00 -23.35 6.87
CA GLU A 586 43.28 -22.81 6.37
C GLU A 586 43.32 -22.75 4.85
N LYS A 587 42.98 -23.85 4.17
CA LYS A 587 43.00 -23.93 2.70
C LYS A 587 41.97 -23.04 2.03
N VAL A 588 40.77 -22.92 2.61
CA VAL A 588 39.73 -22.03 2.08
C VAL A 588 40.17 -20.58 2.24
N VAL A 589 40.74 -20.20 3.39
CA VAL A 589 41.26 -18.84 3.60
C VAL A 589 42.41 -18.53 2.64
N GLU A 590 43.33 -19.47 2.42
CA GLU A 590 44.40 -19.34 1.42
C GLU A 590 43.83 -19.14 0.01
N TYR A 591 42.81 -19.93 -0.36
CA TYR A 591 42.14 -19.80 -1.66
C TYR A 591 41.48 -18.42 -1.81
N VAL A 592 40.70 -17.98 -0.82
CA VAL A 592 40.02 -16.67 -0.84
C VAL A 592 41.02 -15.51 -0.91
N ASN A 593 42.15 -15.61 -0.19
CA ASN A 593 43.22 -14.60 -0.26
C ASN A 593 43.86 -14.52 -1.66
N ALA A 594 43.91 -15.62 -2.41
CA ALA A 594 44.48 -15.70 -3.74
C ALA A 594 43.49 -15.34 -4.86
N MET A 595 42.19 -15.23 -4.56
CA MET A 595 41.17 -14.87 -5.55
C MET A 595 41.35 -13.44 -6.04
N ASP A 596 41.18 -13.23 -7.35
CA ASP A 596 41.10 -11.90 -7.95
C ASP A 596 39.73 -11.29 -7.70
N ILE A 597 39.55 -10.74 -6.49
CA ILE A 597 38.30 -10.09 -6.07
C ILE A 597 38.39 -8.60 -6.47
N PRO A 598 37.57 -8.15 -7.44
CA PRO A 598 37.57 -6.76 -7.84
C PRO A 598 37.08 -5.89 -6.68
N PRO A 599 37.66 -4.69 -6.50
CA PRO A 599 37.23 -3.74 -5.47
C PRO A 599 35.80 -3.23 -5.72
N TYR A 600 35.41 -3.05 -6.98
CA TYR A 600 34.10 -2.53 -7.34
C TYR A 600 33.28 -3.60 -8.07
N THR A 601 32.14 -3.92 -7.48
CA THR A 601 31.15 -4.81 -8.09
C THR A 601 29.83 -4.10 -8.21
N PHE A 602 29.16 -4.30 -9.34
CA PHE A 602 27.83 -3.79 -9.59
C PHE A 602 26.92 -4.87 -10.15
N THR A 603 25.62 -4.71 -10.04
CA THR A 603 24.65 -5.53 -10.74
C THR A 603 23.56 -4.69 -11.39
N TYR A 604 23.01 -5.15 -12.52
CA TYR A 604 21.90 -4.47 -13.19
C TYR A 604 20.98 -5.47 -13.92
N TYR A 605 19.81 -5.01 -14.36
CA TYR A 605 18.94 -5.77 -15.26
C TYR A 605 19.14 -5.30 -16.71
N ALA A 606 19.63 -6.20 -17.55
CA ALA A 606 19.77 -5.99 -18.98
C ALA A 606 18.42 -6.08 -19.69
N ASN A 607 18.32 -5.42 -20.85
CA ASN A 607 17.10 -5.47 -21.66
C ASN A 607 16.94 -6.84 -22.35
N ASP A 608 15.85 -7.02 -23.11
CA ASP A 608 15.52 -8.32 -23.72
C ASP A 608 16.35 -8.67 -24.97
N GLU A 609 17.34 -7.87 -25.35
CA GLU A 609 18.21 -8.13 -26.49
C GLU A 609 19.09 -9.37 -26.26
N THR A 610 19.57 -9.98 -27.34
CA THR A 610 20.36 -11.20 -27.27
C THR A 610 21.84 -10.93 -27.03
N GLN A 611 22.34 -9.83 -27.57
CA GLN A 611 23.73 -9.42 -27.49
C GLN A 611 23.81 -8.01 -26.91
N HIS A 612 24.75 -7.83 -26.01
CA HIS A 612 24.92 -6.60 -25.25
C HIS A 612 26.36 -6.11 -25.34
N GLU A 613 26.51 -4.82 -25.65
CA GLU A 613 27.74 -4.06 -25.49
C GLU A 613 27.58 -3.15 -24.26
N LEU A 614 28.20 -3.56 -23.16
CA LEU A 614 28.28 -2.77 -21.94
C LEU A 614 29.49 -1.84 -22.03
N VAL A 615 29.25 -0.54 -21.94
CA VAL A 615 30.29 0.49 -21.91
C VAL A 615 30.28 1.18 -20.55
N LEU A 616 31.44 1.20 -19.90
CA LEU A 616 31.72 2.05 -18.74
C LEU A 616 32.45 3.30 -19.22
N ALA A 617 31.94 4.47 -18.82
CA ALA A 617 32.59 5.76 -18.96
C ALA A 617 32.86 6.36 -17.57
N MET A 618 34.03 6.99 -17.40
CA MET A 618 34.41 7.71 -16.18
C MET A 618 35.08 9.05 -16.51
N ASP A 619 35.10 9.95 -15.51
CA ASP A 619 35.78 11.25 -15.58
C ASP A 619 35.42 12.07 -16.83
N LYS A 620 34.13 12.40 -16.98
CA LYS A 620 33.58 13.12 -18.14
C LYS A 620 33.98 12.51 -19.49
N GLU A 621 33.94 11.17 -19.56
CA GLU A 621 34.23 10.42 -20.79
C GLU A 621 35.73 10.50 -21.21
N ARG A 622 36.64 10.83 -20.27
CA ARG A 622 38.09 10.68 -20.50
C ARG A 622 38.50 9.21 -20.59
N LEU A 623 37.86 8.35 -19.80
CA LEU A 623 38.18 6.93 -19.70
C LEU A 623 36.98 6.09 -20.12
N HIS A 624 37.24 5.07 -20.93
CA HIS A 624 36.24 4.13 -21.41
C HIS A 624 36.76 2.70 -21.34
N ALA A 625 35.87 1.78 -21.02
CA ALA A 625 36.08 0.35 -21.19
C ALA A 625 34.78 -0.29 -21.66
N SER A 626 34.86 -1.36 -22.45
CA SER A 626 33.68 -2.10 -22.90
C SER A 626 33.83 -3.59 -22.68
N ALA A 627 32.69 -4.26 -22.50
CA ALA A 627 32.57 -5.70 -22.44
C ALA A 627 31.36 -6.13 -23.29
N ILE A 628 31.51 -7.24 -24.00
CA ILE A 628 30.42 -7.84 -24.78
C ILE A 628 29.98 -9.12 -24.07
N PHE A 629 28.66 -9.30 -23.93
CA PHE A 629 28.09 -10.52 -23.37
C PHE A 629 26.77 -10.87 -24.07
N GLU A 630 26.34 -12.12 -23.91
CA GLU A 630 25.09 -12.66 -24.45
C GLU A 630 24.39 -13.50 -23.38
N PHE A 631 23.06 -13.50 -23.37
CA PHE A 631 22.29 -14.47 -22.59
C PHE A 631 22.09 -15.73 -23.43
N ASN A 632 22.51 -16.89 -22.91
CA ASN A 632 22.27 -18.15 -23.59
C ASN A 632 20.76 -18.42 -23.74
N ALA A 633 20.30 -18.69 -24.97
CA ALA A 633 18.89 -18.84 -25.36
C ALA A 633 18.17 -20.07 -24.79
N LEU A 634 18.77 -20.77 -23.84
CA LEU A 634 18.26 -22.01 -23.28
C LEU A 634 18.22 -21.90 -21.78
N ASN A 635 17.06 -21.51 -21.25
CA ASN A 635 16.52 -22.16 -20.08
C ASN A 635 15.02 -21.88 -19.98
N LYS A 636 14.22 -22.97 -19.95
CA LYS A 636 12.79 -22.94 -19.62
C LYS A 636 12.60 -22.15 -18.32
N GLU A 637 11.41 -21.57 -18.17
CA GLU A 637 10.90 -20.70 -17.08
C GLU A 637 11.00 -21.28 -15.65
N HIS A 638 12.13 -21.85 -15.25
CA HIS A 638 12.38 -22.24 -13.88
C HIS A 638 12.78 -21.00 -13.10
N LEU A 639 11.84 -20.50 -12.31
CA LEU A 639 12.09 -19.45 -11.33
C LEU A 639 13.01 -20.02 -10.24
N ASN A 640 14.31 -19.76 -10.34
CA ASN A 640 15.31 -20.28 -9.41
C ASN A 640 15.70 -19.28 -8.31
N LEU A 641 15.45 -17.98 -8.54
CA LEU A 641 15.74 -16.86 -7.65
C LEU A 641 14.57 -15.87 -7.69
N GLY A 642 14.38 -15.09 -6.62
CA GLY A 642 13.33 -14.09 -6.52
C GLY A 642 12.42 -14.29 -5.32
N VAL A 643 11.83 -13.20 -4.85
CA VAL A 643 10.74 -13.23 -3.89
C VAL A 643 9.49 -13.81 -4.57
N ILE A 644 8.97 -14.91 -4.03
CA ILE A 644 7.86 -15.68 -4.62
C ILE A 644 6.52 -15.43 -3.96
N GLY A 645 6.50 -14.81 -2.78
CA GLY A 645 5.26 -14.43 -2.14
C GLY A 645 5.50 -13.41 -1.04
N MET A 646 4.50 -12.56 -0.84
CA MET A 646 4.42 -11.56 0.21
C MET A 646 3.16 -11.79 1.04
N TYR A 647 3.29 -11.70 2.36
CA TYR A 647 2.24 -12.07 3.29
C TYR A 647 2.02 -10.95 4.30
N LEU A 648 0.76 -10.77 4.68
CA LEU A 648 0.34 -9.98 5.81
C LEU A 648 0.04 -10.90 6.97
N ASP A 649 0.63 -10.60 8.11
CA ASP A 649 0.28 -11.11 9.42
C ASP A 649 -0.22 -9.93 10.26
N LEU A 650 -1.53 -9.89 10.50
CA LEU A 650 -2.20 -8.87 11.29
C LEU A 650 -2.64 -9.46 12.62
N LYS A 651 -2.31 -8.79 13.71
CA LYS A 651 -2.82 -9.11 15.04
C LYS A 651 -3.50 -7.90 15.65
N VAL A 652 -4.74 -8.10 16.09
CA VAL A 652 -5.56 -7.09 16.78
C VAL A 652 -6.03 -7.70 18.08
N GLY A 653 -5.43 -7.27 19.19
CA GLY A 653 -5.67 -7.92 20.49
C GLY A 653 -5.42 -9.44 20.42
N ASN A 654 -6.50 -10.23 20.51
CA ASN A 654 -6.47 -11.70 20.42
C ASN A 654 -6.81 -12.26 19.03
N ILE A 655 -7.22 -11.41 18.09
CA ILE A 655 -7.58 -11.81 16.72
C ILE A 655 -6.30 -11.83 15.88
N HIS A 656 -6.08 -12.92 15.16
CA HIS A 656 -4.95 -13.10 14.25
C HIS A 656 -5.47 -13.39 12.85
N THR A 657 -5.00 -12.62 11.87
CA THR A 657 -5.41 -12.75 10.46
C THR A 657 -4.17 -12.80 9.58
N LYS A 658 -4.08 -13.86 8.77
CA LYS A 658 -3.03 -14.01 7.75
C LYS A 658 -3.62 -13.85 6.35
N ARG A 659 -2.92 -13.15 5.45
CA ARG A 659 -3.28 -12.99 4.03
C ARG A 659 -2.07 -13.16 3.14
N VAL A 660 -2.28 -13.72 1.95
CA VAL A 660 -1.33 -13.60 0.84
C VAL A 660 -1.60 -12.26 0.17
N LEU A 661 -0.64 -11.34 0.23
CA LEU A 661 -0.77 -10.05 -0.45
C LEU A 661 -0.51 -10.20 -1.95
N ALA A 662 0.50 -10.99 -2.31
CA ALA A 662 0.85 -11.36 -3.68
C ALA A 662 1.68 -12.65 -3.71
N GLY A 663 1.62 -13.38 -4.83
CA GLY A 663 2.48 -14.52 -5.14
C GLY A 663 1.96 -15.89 -4.68
N TRP A 664 2.88 -16.76 -4.29
CA TRP A 664 2.64 -18.16 -3.95
C TRP A 664 1.98 -18.29 -2.57
N ASP A 665 0.99 -19.18 -2.44
CA ASP A 665 0.36 -19.49 -1.15
C ASP A 665 0.90 -20.82 -0.59
N PRO A 666 1.73 -20.79 0.46
CA PRO A 666 2.31 -22.01 1.03
C PRO A 666 1.28 -22.98 1.63
N VAL A 667 0.07 -22.51 1.95
CA VAL A 667 -0.97 -23.31 2.59
C VAL A 667 -1.81 -24.03 1.54
N THR A 668 -2.38 -23.30 0.58
CA THR A 668 -3.27 -23.90 -0.43
C THR A 668 -2.51 -24.49 -1.62
N GLN A 669 -1.25 -24.11 -1.83
CA GLN A 669 -0.40 -24.54 -2.95
C GLN A 669 0.83 -25.33 -2.50
N ILE A 670 0.79 -26.00 -1.33
CA ILE A 670 1.94 -26.73 -0.76
C ILE A 670 2.58 -27.74 -1.71
N ASN A 671 1.80 -28.39 -2.58
CA ASN A 671 2.29 -29.35 -3.58
C ASN A 671 2.56 -28.74 -4.97
N GLN A 672 2.31 -27.44 -5.14
CA GLN A 672 2.59 -26.73 -6.39
C GLN A 672 3.91 -25.97 -6.23
N LYS A 673 4.87 -26.22 -7.12
CA LYS A 673 6.12 -25.46 -7.12
C LYS A 673 5.84 -24.00 -7.49
N PRO A 674 6.48 -23.03 -6.81
CA PRO A 674 6.41 -21.63 -7.20
C PRO A 674 6.82 -21.42 -8.66
N THR A 675 6.20 -20.44 -9.34
CA THR A 675 6.43 -20.16 -10.77
C THR A 675 6.79 -18.69 -10.97
N LYS A 676 7.25 -18.34 -12.18
CA LYS A 676 7.54 -16.94 -12.57
C LYS A 676 6.33 -16.01 -12.39
N ALA A 677 5.10 -16.52 -12.55
CA ALA A 677 3.90 -15.73 -12.31
C ALA A 677 3.81 -15.23 -10.86
N HIS A 678 4.21 -16.05 -9.87
CA HIS A 678 4.21 -15.65 -8.47
C HIS A 678 5.24 -14.53 -8.21
N PHE A 679 6.43 -14.63 -8.81
CA PHE A 679 7.44 -13.57 -8.74
C PHE A 679 6.96 -12.26 -9.38
N LEU A 680 6.33 -12.33 -10.55
CA LEU A 680 5.80 -11.15 -11.23
C LEU A 680 4.68 -10.48 -10.43
N ASP A 681 3.86 -11.28 -9.75
CA ASP A 681 2.79 -10.78 -8.87
C ASP A 681 3.36 -10.01 -7.67
N VAL A 682 4.40 -10.55 -7.03
CA VAL A 682 5.15 -9.87 -5.96
C VAL A 682 5.81 -8.59 -6.48
N LYS A 683 6.52 -8.66 -7.61
CA LYS A 683 7.14 -7.48 -8.24
C LYS A 683 6.10 -6.39 -8.48
N SER A 684 4.91 -6.77 -8.96
CA SER A 684 3.83 -5.82 -9.24
C SER A 684 3.29 -5.15 -7.97
N LEU A 685 3.25 -5.87 -6.84
CA LEU A 685 2.89 -5.31 -5.54
C LEU A 685 3.97 -4.38 -4.96
N ILE A 686 5.26 -4.78 -5.04
CA ILE A 686 6.41 -3.98 -4.58
C ILE A 686 6.48 -2.64 -5.33
N LEU A 687 6.14 -2.65 -6.62
CA LEU A 687 6.07 -1.44 -7.45
C LEU A 687 4.82 -0.60 -7.21
N GLY A 688 3.75 -1.25 -6.73
CA GLY A 688 2.53 -0.59 -6.30
C GLY A 688 2.58 -0.28 -4.82
N ASP A 689 1.44 -0.47 -4.15
CA ASP A 689 1.30 -0.11 -2.75
C ASP A 689 0.17 -0.88 -2.04
N THR A 690 0.12 -0.74 -0.72
CA THR A 690 -0.98 -1.26 0.12
C THR A 690 -1.32 -0.28 1.23
N THR A 691 -2.58 0.13 1.34
CA THR A 691 -3.06 1.02 2.40
C THR A 691 -4.03 0.30 3.33
N PHE A 692 -3.78 0.38 4.63
CA PHE A 692 -4.62 -0.11 5.71
C PHE A 692 -5.45 1.05 6.27
N TYR A 693 -6.77 0.90 6.22
CA TYR A 693 -7.74 1.87 6.72
C TYR A 693 -8.38 1.37 8.00
N PHE A 694 -8.49 2.24 9.01
CA PHE A 694 -8.93 1.87 10.36
C PHE A 694 -10.13 2.72 10.80
N GLU A 695 -11.24 2.06 11.13
CA GLU A 695 -12.47 2.74 11.55
C GLU A 695 -13.15 2.04 12.73
N GLY A 696 -13.96 2.80 13.48
CA GLY A 696 -14.89 2.26 14.47
C GLY A 696 -16.17 1.78 13.79
N GLU A 697 -17.17 2.64 13.68
CA GLU A 697 -18.42 2.36 12.93
C GLU A 697 -18.36 2.79 11.46
N GLY A 698 -17.30 3.50 11.05
CA GLY A 698 -17.20 4.21 9.77
C GLY A 698 -17.51 5.70 9.93
N PRO A 699 -16.80 6.61 9.26
CA PRO A 699 -16.95 8.06 9.44
C PRO A 699 -18.29 8.60 8.92
N THR A 700 -18.76 9.73 9.46
CA THR A 700 -19.87 10.45 8.84
C THR A 700 -19.51 10.89 7.41
N LEU A 701 -20.51 11.13 6.55
CA LEU A 701 -20.26 11.53 5.18
C LEU A 701 -19.45 12.83 5.11
N ALA A 702 -19.80 13.82 5.95
CA ALA A 702 -19.04 15.06 5.99
C ALA A 702 -17.59 14.83 6.38
N THR A 703 -17.32 13.94 7.35
CA THR A 703 -15.96 13.58 7.76
C THR A 703 -15.17 12.92 6.62
N SER A 704 -15.75 11.97 5.88
CA SER A 704 -15.07 11.35 4.73
C SER A 704 -14.72 12.36 3.63
N LEU A 705 -15.60 13.33 3.39
CA LEU A 705 -15.38 14.39 2.39
C LEU A 705 -14.29 15.37 2.87
N VAL A 706 -14.26 15.68 4.16
CA VAL A 706 -13.18 16.45 4.79
C VAL A 706 -11.83 15.74 4.59
N ASP A 707 -11.74 14.44 4.88
CA ASP A 707 -10.50 13.65 4.68
C ASP A 707 -10.04 13.72 3.22
N THR A 708 -10.98 13.59 2.27
CA THR A 708 -10.70 13.70 0.83
C THR A 708 -10.15 15.08 0.45
N LEU A 709 -10.73 16.15 0.98
CA LEU A 709 -10.26 17.51 0.72
C LEU A 709 -8.91 17.79 1.39
N LYS A 710 -8.66 17.30 2.61
CA LYS A 710 -7.36 17.39 3.28
C LYS A 710 -6.28 16.68 2.47
N PHE A 711 -6.56 15.48 1.96
CA PHE A 711 -5.69 14.78 1.02
C PHE A 711 -5.39 15.64 -0.22
N LYS A 712 -6.42 16.21 -0.87
CA LYS A 712 -6.21 17.08 -2.05
C LYS A 712 -5.42 18.35 -1.71
N LEU A 713 -5.66 18.96 -0.56
CA LEU A 713 -4.93 20.14 -0.12
C LEU A 713 -3.48 19.84 0.25
N SER A 714 -3.15 18.60 0.60
CA SER A 714 -1.75 18.21 0.86
C SER A 714 -0.83 18.39 -0.35
N THR A 715 -1.37 18.39 -1.58
CA THR A 715 -0.59 18.60 -2.80
C THR A 715 -0.42 20.09 -3.17
N ARG A 716 -0.98 21.00 -2.37
CA ARG A 716 -1.00 22.44 -2.67
C ARG A 716 0.39 23.05 -2.83
N GLY A 717 1.33 22.67 -1.97
CA GLY A 717 2.68 23.24 -1.95
C GLY A 717 3.37 23.16 -3.31
N TRP A 718 3.39 21.97 -3.92
CA TRP A 718 3.97 21.78 -5.25
C TRP A 718 3.00 22.19 -6.37
N GLY A 719 1.70 22.01 -6.18
CA GLY A 719 0.69 22.33 -7.18
C GLY A 719 0.58 23.82 -7.50
N GLU A 720 0.54 24.69 -6.49
CA GLU A 720 0.50 26.14 -6.72
C GLU A 720 1.81 26.66 -7.29
N ALA A 721 2.96 26.14 -6.81
CA ALA A 721 4.26 26.48 -7.36
C ALA A 721 4.34 26.13 -8.86
N LEU A 722 3.79 25.00 -9.27
CA LEU A 722 3.68 24.63 -10.68
C LEU A 722 2.80 25.61 -11.47
N LEU A 723 1.64 26.01 -10.92
CA LEU A 723 0.76 27.02 -11.52
C LEU A 723 1.39 28.42 -11.61
N ASP A 724 2.36 28.72 -10.74
CA ASP A 724 3.17 29.94 -10.75
C ASP A 724 4.39 29.86 -11.69
N ASN A 725 4.64 28.70 -12.30
CA ASN A 725 5.90 28.38 -12.98
C ASN A 725 7.15 28.50 -12.07
N ASP A 726 7.00 28.40 -10.75
CA ASP A 726 8.10 28.32 -9.77
C ASP A 726 8.54 26.85 -9.62
N LEU A 727 9.29 26.38 -10.60
CA LEU A 727 9.71 24.97 -10.68
C LEU A 727 10.67 24.53 -9.57
N PRO A 728 11.66 25.34 -9.13
CA PRO A 728 12.52 24.97 -8.00
C PRO A 728 11.72 24.72 -6.73
N LYS A 729 10.72 25.56 -6.46
CA LYS A 729 9.82 25.37 -5.33
C LYS A 729 8.90 24.17 -5.55
N ALA A 730 8.34 23.99 -6.75
CA ALA A 730 7.49 22.85 -7.06
C ALA A 730 8.22 21.51 -6.84
N LYS A 731 9.48 21.41 -7.32
CA LYS A 731 10.36 20.27 -7.06
C LYS A 731 10.56 20.05 -5.56
N THR A 732 11.00 21.10 -4.84
CA THR A 732 11.30 21.01 -3.41
C THR A 732 10.08 20.58 -2.58
N GLU A 733 8.89 21.09 -2.90
CA GLU A 733 7.65 20.72 -2.21
C GLU A 733 7.15 19.33 -2.60
N PHE A 734 7.38 18.89 -3.84
CA PHE A 734 7.01 17.56 -4.29
C PHE A 734 7.88 16.48 -3.63
N GLU A 735 9.19 16.74 -3.49
CA GLU A 735 10.14 15.83 -2.83
C GLU A 735 9.86 15.62 -1.34
N LYS A 736 9.09 16.51 -0.69
CA LYS A 736 8.60 16.28 0.68
C LYS A 736 7.56 15.17 0.77
N GLY A 737 7.01 14.74 -0.36
CA GLY A 737 5.95 13.74 -0.43
C GLY A 737 4.56 14.31 -0.12
N GLY A 738 3.56 13.44 -0.16
CA GLY A 738 2.17 13.78 0.12
C GLY A 738 1.41 12.59 0.71
N PHE A 739 0.19 12.85 1.16
CA PHE A 739 -0.68 11.77 1.63
C PHE A 739 -1.11 10.86 0.48
N GLN A 740 -1.56 9.65 0.82
CA GLN A 740 -2.21 8.74 -0.12
C GLN A 740 -3.67 8.60 0.27
N TYR A 741 -4.60 8.51 -0.69
CA TYR A 741 -6.01 8.30 -0.34
C TYR A 741 -6.79 7.72 -1.52
N HIS A 742 -7.40 6.56 -1.30
CA HIS A 742 -8.18 5.86 -2.31
C HIS A 742 -9.63 6.35 -2.31
N SER A 743 -10.13 6.87 -3.43
CA SER A 743 -11.52 7.38 -3.54
C SER A 743 -12.58 6.32 -3.24
N ASN A 744 -12.29 5.04 -3.49
CA ASN A 744 -13.21 3.95 -3.24
C ASN A 744 -13.50 3.75 -1.74
N ILE A 745 -12.61 4.24 -0.86
CA ILE A 745 -12.74 4.06 0.58
C ILE A 745 -13.93 4.81 1.19
N LEU A 746 -14.36 5.92 0.58
CA LEU A 746 -15.53 6.68 1.04
C LEU A 746 -16.79 5.82 1.07
N THR A 747 -16.91 4.88 0.12
CA THR A 747 -18.06 3.98 0.02
C THR A 747 -17.82 2.70 0.83
N LEU A 748 -16.64 2.10 0.73
CA LEU A 748 -16.33 0.82 1.36
C LEU A 748 -16.33 0.92 2.90
N MET A 749 -15.74 1.98 3.46
CA MET A 749 -15.65 2.17 4.91
C MET A 749 -16.79 3.00 5.51
N ALA A 750 -17.82 3.34 4.72
CA ALA A 750 -18.99 4.06 5.21
C ALA A 750 -19.70 3.29 6.35
N PRO A 751 -20.43 3.98 7.24
CA PRO A 751 -21.30 3.36 8.23
C PRO A 751 -22.36 2.48 7.59
N LEU A 752 -22.87 1.48 8.32
CA LEU A 752 -24.04 0.73 7.87
C LEU A 752 -25.27 1.63 7.82
N GLU A 753 -25.99 1.60 6.70
CA GLU A 753 -27.26 2.32 6.59
C GLU A 753 -28.31 1.62 7.44
N GLU A 754 -29.15 2.42 8.11
CA GLU A 754 -30.10 1.94 9.13
C GLU A 754 -29.43 1.03 10.19
N GLY A 755 -28.16 1.28 10.54
CA GLY A 755 -27.46 0.56 11.61
C GLY A 755 -28.16 0.71 12.96
N VAL A 756 -28.76 1.88 13.23
CA VAL A 756 -29.62 2.15 14.38
C VAL A 756 -31.04 2.45 13.87
N THR A 757 -32.03 1.75 14.40
CA THR A 757 -33.46 2.01 14.21
C THR A 757 -34.15 2.05 15.58
N ASN A 758 -35.43 2.41 15.60
CA ASN A 758 -36.26 2.36 16.82
C ASN A 758 -36.45 0.95 17.41
N SER A 759 -35.99 -0.10 16.72
CA SER A 759 -36.18 -1.49 17.13
C SER A 759 -34.91 -2.33 17.08
N THR A 760 -33.88 -1.92 16.32
CA THR A 760 -32.64 -2.68 16.13
C THR A 760 -31.42 -1.78 16.24
N PHE A 761 -30.33 -2.29 16.79
CA PHE A 761 -29.02 -1.64 16.70
C PHE A 761 -27.97 -2.68 16.31
N THR A 762 -27.20 -2.36 15.28
CA THR A 762 -26.04 -3.12 14.79
C THR A 762 -24.81 -2.23 14.86
N PHE A 763 -23.75 -2.71 15.51
CA PHE A 763 -22.53 -1.95 15.78
C PHE A 763 -21.29 -2.83 15.68
N ALA A 764 -20.16 -2.27 15.24
CA ALA A 764 -18.87 -2.93 15.22
C ALA A 764 -18.34 -3.05 16.65
N SER A 765 -18.18 -4.27 17.17
CA SER A 765 -17.66 -4.46 18.52
C SER A 765 -16.13 -4.30 18.59
N GLY A 766 -15.42 -4.65 17.51
CA GLY A 766 -13.98 -4.42 17.32
C GLY A 766 -13.69 -3.32 16.29
N ILE A 767 -12.42 -3.19 15.92
CA ILE A 767 -11.94 -2.24 14.91
C ILE A 767 -12.24 -2.76 13.49
N ARG A 768 -12.77 -1.90 12.62
CA ARG A 768 -12.93 -2.20 11.19
C ARG A 768 -11.63 -1.92 10.46
N ILE A 769 -11.09 -2.93 9.78
CA ILE A 769 -9.86 -2.80 8.99
C ILE A 769 -10.15 -3.16 7.54
N GLY A 770 -9.88 -2.22 6.64
CA GLY A 770 -9.91 -2.42 5.19
C GLY A 770 -8.50 -2.33 4.61
N VAL A 771 -8.13 -3.27 3.73
CA VAL A 771 -6.84 -3.27 3.04
C VAL A 771 -7.08 -3.00 1.57
N CYS A 772 -6.58 -1.86 1.07
CA CYS A 772 -6.57 -1.57 -0.35
C CYS A 772 -5.19 -1.88 -0.92
N LYS A 773 -5.11 -2.73 -1.95
CA LYS A 773 -3.85 -3.08 -2.62
C LYS A 773 -3.89 -2.57 -4.05
N GLN A 774 -2.78 -2.01 -4.50
CA GLN A 774 -2.56 -1.63 -5.89
C GLN A 774 -1.35 -2.39 -6.44
N GLN A 775 -1.52 -3.07 -7.57
CA GLN A 775 -0.47 -3.82 -8.24
C GLN A 775 -0.22 -3.24 -9.63
N ILE A 776 1.02 -2.88 -9.91
CA ILE A 776 1.45 -2.29 -11.18
C ILE A 776 2.12 -3.37 -12.03
N HIS A 777 1.39 -3.92 -12.98
CA HIS A 777 1.91 -4.90 -13.93
C HIS A 777 2.50 -4.19 -15.14
N ILE A 778 3.83 -4.01 -15.13
CA ILE A 778 4.55 -3.31 -16.21
C ILE A 778 4.42 -4.07 -17.54
N GLU A 779 4.60 -5.39 -17.49
CA GLU A 779 4.66 -6.27 -18.66
C GLU A 779 3.32 -6.28 -19.42
N ASP A 780 2.23 -6.33 -18.66
CA ASP A 780 0.86 -6.35 -19.18
C ASP A 780 0.25 -4.96 -19.35
N LYS A 781 0.98 -3.90 -18.97
CA LYS A 781 0.53 -2.49 -18.98
C LYS A 781 -0.83 -2.28 -18.32
N LYS A 782 -1.03 -2.86 -17.14
CA LYS A 782 -2.29 -2.76 -16.38
C LYS A 782 -2.01 -2.50 -14.91
N THR A 783 -2.96 -1.82 -14.25
CA THR A 783 -3.02 -1.73 -12.80
C THR A 783 -4.19 -2.57 -12.30
N ILE A 784 -3.94 -3.38 -11.27
CA ILE A 784 -4.99 -4.10 -10.56
C ILE A 784 -5.16 -3.45 -9.20
N GLN A 785 -6.38 -2.98 -8.91
CA GLN A 785 -6.75 -2.54 -7.58
C GLN A 785 -7.63 -3.61 -6.93
N SER A 786 -7.39 -3.89 -5.65
CA SER A 786 -8.21 -4.79 -4.86
C SER A 786 -8.47 -4.23 -3.47
N PHE A 787 -9.52 -4.75 -2.83
CA PHE A 787 -9.90 -4.39 -1.48
C PHE A 787 -10.29 -5.62 -0.67
N ASP A 788 -9.88 -5.66 0.60
CA ASP A 788 -10.15 -6.74 1.56
C ASP A 788 -10.69 -6.17 2.90
N PHE A 789 -11.91 -6.55 3.30
CA PHE A 789 -12.38 -6.39 4.67
C PHE A 789 -11.84 -7.51 5.55
N LEU A 790 -10.97 -7.14 6.50
CA LEU A 790 -10.44 -8.09 7.45
C LEU A 790 -11.49 -8.41 8.54
N PRO A 791 -11.54 -9.65 9.04
CA PRO A 791 -12.56 -10.10 9.98
C PRO A 791 -12.29 -9.64 11.42
N THR A 792 -12.17 -8.32 11.63
CA THR A 792 -11.81 -7.69 12.91
C THR A 792 -12.93 -6.83 13.52
N SER A 793 -13.93 -6.47 12.71
CA SER A 793 -15.07 -5.63 13.10
C SER A 793 -15.99 -6.30 14.11
N ASN A 794 -16.23 -7.60 13.94
CA ASN A 794 -17.09 -8.41 14.79
C ASN A 794 -18.42 -7.69 15.10
N TYR A 795 -19.17 -7.35 14.06
CA TYR A 795 -20.46 -6.68 14.19
C TYR A 795 -21.41 -7.50 15.05
N VAL A 796 -22.17 -6.82 15.90
CA VAL A 796 -23.20 -7.42 16.75
C VAL A 796 -24.49 -6.65 16.59
N SER A 797 -25.61 -7.38 16.56
CA SER A 797 -26.95 -6.79 16.59
C SER A 797 -27.72 -7.16 17.85
N PHE A 798 -28.57 -6.25 18.31
CA PHE A 798 -29.64 -6.54 19.26
C PHE A 798 -30.93 -5.83 18.86
N ASN A 799 -32.06 -6.29 19.41
CA ASN A 799 -33.37 -5.73 19.12
C ASN A 799 -34.31 -5.76 20.33
N ASN A 800 -35.37 -4.94 20.29
CA ASN A 800 -36.39 -4.87 21.35
C ASN A 800 -37.58 -5.83 21.16
N GLY A 801 -37.51 -6.73 20.17
CA GLY A 801 -38.55 -7.70 19.86
C GLY A 801 -38.06 -9.15 19.95
N ASN A 802 -38.80 -10.07 19.31
CA ASN A 802 -38.45 -11.48 19.22
C ASN A 802 -37.68 -11.82 17.93
N ALA A 803 -37.17 -10.81 17.22
CA ALA A 803 -36.46 -11.01 15.97
C ALA A 803 -35.10 -11.66 16.24
N ASN A 804 -34.64 -12.50 15.31
CA ASN A 804 -33.37 -13.19 15.44
C ASN A 804 -32.22 -12.20 15.20
N ALA A 805 -31.40 -11.96 16.24
CA ALA A 805 -30.28 -11.02 16.19
C ALA A 805 -29.22 -11.42 15.14
N PHE A 806 -28.95 -12.71 15.00
CA PHE A 806 -28.05 -13.23 13.96
C PHE A 806 -28.56 -12.85 12.57
N LYS A 807 -29.87 -13.04 12.31
CA LYS A 807 -30.47 -12.71 11.01
C LYS A 807 -30.42 -11.21 10.73
N ILE A 808 -30.66 -10.37 11.74
CA ILE A 808 -30.54 -8.91 11.62
C ILE A 808 -29.10 -8.53 11.25
N ASN A 809 -28.12 -9.10 11.95
CA ASN A 809 -26.71 -8.82 11.69
C ASN A 809 -26.31 -9.23 10.27
N LEU A 810 -26.75 -10.40 9.81
CA LEU A 810 -26.54 -10.89 8.44
C LEU A 810 -27.15 -9.93 7.41
N GLN A 811 -28.37 -9.44 7.65
CA GLN A 811 -29.03 -8.48 6.77
C GLN A 811 -28.30 -7.14 6.71
N LYS A 812 -27.82 -6.63 7.85
CA LYS A 812 -27.14 -5.33 7.91
C LYS A 812 -25.73 -5.39 7.32
N THR A 813 -24.97 -6.45 7.61
CA THR A 813 -23.59 -6.61 7.14
C THR A 813 -23.49 -7.02 5.67
N ALA A 814 -24.54 -7.63 5.10
CA ALA A 814 -24.63 -7.88 3.64
C ALA A 814 -24.49 -6.61 2.79
N GLN A 815 -24.75 -5.41 3.34
CA GLN A 815 -24.49 -4.14 2.66
C GLN A 815 -23.02 -3.98 2.24
N LEU A 816 -22.07 -4.52 3.01
CA LEU A 816 -20.64 -4.42 2.70
C LEU A 816 -20.31 -5.15 1.38
N ALA A 817 -20.84 -6.36 1.22
CA ALA A 817 -20.70 -7.14 -0.01
C ALA A 817 -21.34 -6.46 -1.24
N ILE A 818 -22.49 -5.79 -1.06
CA ILE A 818 -23.14 -5.03 -2.14
C ILE A 818 -22.29 -3.81 -2.55
N ARG A 819 -21.65 -3.13 -1.57
CA ARG A 819 -20.74 -2.00 -1.84
C ARG A 819 -19.52 -2.45 -2.63
N GLU A 820 -18.89 -3.56 -2.24
CA GLU A 820 -17.77 -4.15 -2.99
C GLU A 820 -18.16 -4.45 -4.44
N ALA A 821 -19.26 -5.17 -4.64
CA ALA A 821 -19.71 -5.58 -5.97
C ALA A 821 -20.15 -4.40 -6.86
N SER A 822 -20.40 -3.23 -6.27
CA SER A 822 -20.70 -2.01 -7.01
C SER A 822 -19.45 -1.28 -7.53
N LEU A 823 -18.30 -1.47 -6.87
CA LEU A 823 -17.04 -0.81 -7.22
C LEU A 823 -16.11 -1.72 -8.03
N PHE A 824 -16.23 -3.04 -7.85
CA PHE A 824 -15.34 -4.01 -8.47
C PHE A 824 -16.10 -4.99 -9.36
N ASN A 825 -15.59 -5.20 -10.58
CA ASN A 825 -16.18 -6.14 -11.54
C ASN A 825 -16.00 -7.60 -11.10
N LYS A 826 -14.91 -7.92 -10.38
CA LYS A 826 -14.71 -9.20 -9.70
C LYS A 826 -14.99 -9.01 -8.22
N SER A 827 -15.95 -9.73 -7.69
CA SER A 827 -16.30 -9.78 -6.28
C SER A 827 -16.89 -11.14 -5.94
N THR A 828 -17.00 -11.47 -4.65
CA THR A 828 -17.65 -12.72 -4.23
C THR A 828 -19.07 -12.83 -4.78
N LEU A 829 -19.81 -11.71 -4.78
CA LEU A 829 -21.15 -11.65 -5.36
C LEU A 829 -21.14 -11.98 -6.87
N SER A 830 -20.23 -11.39 -7.66
CA SER A 830 -20.19 -11.67 -9.10
C SER A 830 -19.73 -13.09 -9.41
N HIS A 831 -18.84 -13.66 -8.59
CA HIS A 831 -18.36 -15.04 -8.72
C HIS A 831 -19.40 -16.10 -8.33
N LEU A 832 -20.36 -15.77 -7.45
CA LEU A 832 -21.39 -16.68 -6.96
C LEU A 832 -22.78 -16.43 -7.54
N ASN A 833 -22.95 -15.35 -8.30
CA ASN A 833 -24.22 -15.00 -8.92
C ASN A 833 -24.75 -16.15 -9.81
N GLY A 834 -26.00 -16.54 -9.58
CA GLY A 834 -26.67 -17.61 -10.32
C GLY A 834 -26.16 -19.04 -10.04
N LYS A 835 -25.25 -19.23 -9.08
CA LYS A 835 -24.72 -20.55 -8.71
C LYS A 835 -25.54 -21.17 -7.57
N GLU A 836 -25.63 -22.50 -7.59
CA GLU A 836 -26.22 -23.26 -6.49
C GLU A 836 -25.21 -23.37 -5.34
N LEU A 837 -25.59 -22.84 -4.17
CA LEU A 837 -24.72 -22.79 -3.01
C LEU A 837 -25.03 -23.93 -2.03
N VAL A 838 -23.99 -24.44 -1.39
CA VAL A 838 -24.09 -25.42 -0.30
C VAL A 838 -23.28 -24.96 0.90
N GLU A 839 -23.78 -25.25 2.11
CA GLU A 839 -23.06 -24.98 3.35
C GLU A 839 -22.08 -26.13 3.67
N ARG A 840 -20.92 -25.80 4.25
CA ARG A 840 -19.83 -26.73 4.58
C ARG A 840 -20.28 -28.01 5.29
N THR A 841 -21.04 -27.91 6.36
CA THR A 841 -21.48 -29.06 7.17
C THR A 841 -22.37 -29.99 6.34
N GLN A 842 -23.26 -29.45 5.53
CA GLN A 842 -24.06 -30.22 4.57
C GLN A 842 -23.16 -30.89 3.53
N ALA A 843 -22.21 -30.16 2.94
CA ALA A 843 -21.27 -30.71 1.97
C ALA A 843 -20.40 -31.85 2.54
N ILE A 844 -20.02 -31.78 3.83
CA ILE A 844 -19.34 -32.88 4.53
C ILE A 844 -20.27 -34.09 4.65
N SER A 845 -21.52 -33.89 5.07
CA SER A 845 -22.52 -34.97 5.16
C SER A 845 -22.76 -35.66 3.82
N ASP A 846 -22.75 -34.89 2.73
CA ASP A 846 -22.95 -35.38 1.36
C ASP A 846 -21.67 -35.97 0.73
N ASN A 847 -20.58 -36.11 1.51
CA ASN A 847 -19.29 -36.62 1.07
C ASN A 847 -18.66 -35.82 -0.10
N TRP A 848 -19.01 -34.55 -0.24
CA TRP A 848 -18.62 -33.68 -1.37
C TRP A 848 -17.10 -33.66 -1.60
N PHE A 849 -16.34 -33.53 -0.51
CA PHE A 849 -14.87 -33.42 -0.51
C PHE A 849 -14.14 -34.72 -0.89
N THR A 850 -14.85 -35.85 -1.00
CA THR A 850 -14.26 -37.16 -1.30
C THR A 850 -14.44 -37.61 -2.75
N SER A 851 -15.21 -36.86 -3.56
CA SER A 851 -15.52 -37.21 -4.95
C SER A 851 -14.28 -37.20 -5.87
N GLU A 852 -14.09 -38.26 -6.67
CA GLU A 852 -12.90 -38.46 -7.53
C GLU A 852 -12.71 -37.38 -8.60
N GLU A 853 -13.79 -36.77 -9.09
CA GLU A 853 -13.73 -35.70 -10.10
C GLU A 853 -13.14 -34.41 -9.55
N ARG A 854 -13.27 -34.16 -8.25
CA ARG A 854 -12.85 -32.91 -7.59
C ARG A 854 -11.52 -33.05 -6.84
N ASN A 855 -11.12 -34.29 -6.56
CA ASN A 855 -9.91 -34.64 -5.82
C ASN A 855 -8.59 -34.47 -6.59
N LYS A 856 -8.60 -34.03 -7.86
CA LYS A 856 -7.41 -34.03 -8.73
C LYS A 856 -6.74 -32.68 -8.97
N VAL A 857 -7.40 -31.54 -8.74
CA VAL A 857 -6.85 -30.24 -9.16
C VAL A 857 -6.66 -29.23 -8.01
N ASP A 858 -7.46 -29.28 -6.94
CA ASP A 858 -7.42 -28.24 -5.89
C ASP A 858 -7.83 -28.73 -4.49
N THR A 859 -7.62 -30.01 -4.17
CA THR A 859 -8.02 -30.61 -2.89
C THR A 859 -7.50 -29.84 -1.68
N TYR A 860 -6.27 -29.32 -1.75
CA TYR A 860 -5.68 -28.53 -0.65
C TYR A 860 -6.42 -27.22 -0.43
N TYR A 861 -6.75 -26.50 -1.50
CA TYR A 861 -7.57 -25.29 -1.38
C TYR A 861 -8.90 -25.59 -0.69
N TRP A 862 -9.65 -26.59 -1.17
CA TRP A 862 -10.94 -26.93 -0.59
C TRP A 862 -10.83 -27.41 0.85
N ASN A 863 -9.77 -28.15 1.17
CA ASN A 863 -9.53 -28.64 2.52
C ASN A 863 -9.22 -27.48 3.48
N GLU A 864 -8.26 -26.64 3.13
CA GLU A 864 -7.77 -25.54 3.96
C GLU A 864 -8.79 -24.40 4.07
N SER A 865 -9.38 -23.96 2.96
CA SER A 865 -10.27 -22.80 2.93
C SER A 865 -11.70 -23.13 3.35
N ILE A 866 -12.21 -24.33 3.04
CA ILE A 866 -13.62 -24.69 3.27
C ILE A 866 -13.77 -25.81 4.29
N TYR A 867 -13.17 -26.98 4.09
CA TYR A 867 -13.42 -28.16 4.94
C TYR A 867 -13.00 -27.94 6.40
N ARG A 868 -11.80 -27.38 6.64
CA ARG A 868 -11.30 -27.09 7.98
C ARG A 868 -12.26 -26.16 8.70
N GLY A 869 -12.74 -26.63 9.85
CA GLY A 869 -13.65 -25.88 10.70
C GLY A 869 -12.90 -24.81 11.47
N ASP A 870 -13.38 -23.58 11.37
CA ASP A 870 -12.87 -22.39 12.05
C ASP A 870 -13.96 -21.69 12.90
N GLY A 871 -15.11 -22.37 13.09
CA GLY A 871 -16.25 -21.84 13.81
C GLY A 871 -17.21 -20.99 12.97
N ASN A 872 -16.89 -20.73 11.70
CA ASN A 872 -17.75 -19.96 10.78
C ASN A 872 -18.60 -20.88 9.89
N TYR A 873 -19.75 -20.37 9.45
CA TYR A 873 -20.48 -20.96 8.33
C TYR A 873 -19.78 -20.57 7.03
N LYS A 874 -19.60 -21.55 6.12
CA LYS A 874 -19.01 -21.32 4.80
C LYS A 874 -19.98 -21.80 3.74
N LEU A 875 -20.43 -20.88 2.89
CA LEU A 875 -21.37 -21.15 1.80
C LEU A 875 -20.67 -20.94 0.46
N PHE A 876 -20.60 -21.99 -0.35
CA PHE A 876 -19.79 -22.01 -1.56
C PHE A 876 -20.51 -22.71 -2.71
N ASP A 877 -19.99 -22.55 -3.92
CA ASP A 877 -20.51 -23.18 -5.13
C ASP A 877 -20.49 -24.71 -5.04
N SER A 878 -21.67 -25.33 -5.00
CA SER A 878 -21.84 -26.78 -4.94
C SER A 878 -21.24 -27.50 -6.16
N ALA A 879 -21.09 -26.83 -7.31
CA ALA A 879 -20.42 -27.37 -8.49
C ALA A 879 -18.88 -27.29 -8.38
N GLY A 880 -18.34 -26.56 -7.41
CA GLY A 880 -16.88 -26.42 -7.19
C GLY A 880 -16.16 -25.66 -8.31
N VAL A 881 -16.90 -24.95 -9.16
CA VAL A 881 -16.34 -24.17 -10.28
C VAL A 881 -15.84 -22.82 -9.77
N SER A 882 -16.59 -22.17 -8.89
CA SER A 882 -16.13 -20.99 -8.15
C SER A 882 -15.31 -21.38 -6.92
N LYS A 883 -14.18 -20.72 -6.71
CA LYS A 883 -13.45 -20.73 -5.44
C LYS A 883 -13.73 -19.49 -4.59
N ALA A 884 -14.85 -18.81 -4.85
CA ALA A 884 -15.34 -17.77 -3.95
C ALA A 884 -16.35 -18.39 -2.98
N PHE A 885 -16.48 -17.84 -1.78
CA PHE A 885 -17.43 -18.32 -0.78
C PHE A 885 -17.84 -17.20 0.17
N TRP A 886 -19.01 -17.34 0.79
CA TRP A 886 -19.43 -16.49 1.90
C TRP A 886 -18.98 -17.11 3.21
N GLN A 887 -18.38 -16.31 4.08
CA GLN A 887 -18.05 -16.66 5.45
C GLN A 887 -18.97 -15.88 6.39
N ILE A 888 -19.66 -16.56 7.31
CA ILE A 888 -20.54 -15.95 8.29
C ILE A 888 -20.10 -16.37 9.70
N ASN A 889 -19.80 -15.40 10.57
CA ASN A 889 -19.35 -15.68 11.94
C ASN A 889 -20.51 -16.08 12.88
N ALA A 890 -20.18 -16.35 14.14
CA ALA A 890 -21.16 -16.79 15.14
C ALA A 890 -22.22 -15.72 15.47
N GLU A 891 -21.90 -14.45 15.26
CA GLU A 891 -22.77 -13.29 15.46
C GLU A 891 -23.64 -12.99 14.23
N GLY A 892 -23.38 -13.60 13.08
CA GLY A 892 -24.11 -13.40 11.83
C GLY A 892 -23.51 -12.36 10.89
N GLU A 893 -22.31 -11.85 11.17
CA GLU A 893 -21.60 -10.96 10.24
C GLU A 893 -21.11 -11.74 9.02
N VAL A 894 -21.39 -11.21 7.82
CA VAL A 894 -21.01 -11.84 6.55
C VAL A 894 -19.83 -11.15 5.87
N TYR A 895 -18.90 -11.96 5.40
CA TYR A 895 -17.79 -11.58 4.53
C TYR A 895 -17.83 -12.39 3.24
N GLY A 896 -17.53 -11.75 2.11
CA GLY A 896 -17.30 -12.46 0.86
C GLY A 896 -15.82 -12.74 0.68
N VAL A 897 -15.42 -13.99 0.48
CA VAL A 897 -14.02 -14.40 0.32
C VAL A 897 -13.76 -14.88 -1.11
N LEU A 898 -12.71 -14.34 -1.74
CA LEU A 898 -12.23 -14.72 -3.07
C LEU A 898 -11.23 -15.89 -3.00
N ARG A 899 -10.80 -16.39 -4.16
CA ARG A 899 -9.85 -17.52 -4.28
C ARG A 899 -8.55 -17.29 -3.52
N ASP A 900 -8.04 -16.07 -3.53
CA ASP A 900 -6.77 -15.68 -2.89
C ASP A 900 -6.92 -15.42 -1.38
N GLY A 901 -8.10 -15.70 -0.83
CA GLY A 901 -8.41 -15.49 0.59
C GLY A 901 -8.75 -14.04 0.94
N THR A 902 -8.75 -13.12 -0.04
CA THR A 902 -9.13 -11.72 0.21
C THR A 902 -10.64 -11.59 0.36
N GLY A 903 -11.05 -10.80 1.36
CA GLY A 903 -12.42 -10.47 1.68
C GLY A 903 -12.93 -9.28 0.87
N GLY A 904 -13.10 -9.39 -0.46
CA GLY A 904 -13.67 -8.26 -1.18
C GLY A 904 -13.72 -8.36 -2.70
N GLY A 905 -13.28 -7.28 -3.36
CA GLY A 905 -13.38 -7.10 -4.80
C GLY A 905 -12.05 -6.72 -5.44
N SER A 906 -11.90 -7.06 -6.72
CA SER A 906 -10.76 -6.64 -7.55
C SER A 906 -11.25 -6.11 -8.89
N GLY A 907 -10.53 -5.12 -9.42
CA GLY A 907 -10.83 -4.45 -10.67
C GLY A 907 -9.56 -4.22 -11.47
N GLN A 908 -9.66 -4.36 -12.79
CA GLN A 908 -8.62 -3.89 -13.71
C GLN A 908 -8.97 -2.47 -14.12
N GLU A 909 -8.12 -1.52 -13.79
CA GLU A 909 -8.19 -0.16 -14.33
C GLU A 909 -7.19 -0.09 -15.48
N ILE A 910 -7.67 -0.30 -16.71
CA ILE A 910 -6.81 -0.46 -17.89
C ILE A 910 -6.27 0.90 -18.40
N VAL A 911 -6.84 2.05 -18.01
CA VAL A 911 -6.55 3.32 -18.72
C VAL A 911 -6.48 4.56 -17.82
N ASP A 912 -7.37 4.72 -16.84
CA ASP A 912 -7.55 6.01 -16.14
C ASP A 912 -6.41 6.38 -15.17
N GLN A 913 -5.70 5.38 -14.62
CA GLN A 913 -4.51 5.61 -13.80
C GLN A 913 -3.24 5.77 -14.61
N LEU A 914 -3.13 5.15 -15.79
CA LEU A 914 -2.01 5.42 -16.71
C LEU A 914 -2.02 6.89 -17.12
N SER A 915 -3.19 7.50 -17.35
CA SER A 915 -3.32 8.94 -17.58
C SER A 915 -2.88 9.78 -16.38
N LYS A 916 -3.13 9.35 -15.14
CA LYS A 916 -2.71 10.05 -13.90
C LYS A 916 -1.21 9.89 -13.62
N ILE A 917 -0.66 8.70 -13.83
CA ILE A 917 0.79 8.41 -13.78
C ILE A 917 1.50 9.19 -14.89
N MET A 918 0.93 9.26 -16.09
CA MET A 918 1.46 10.03 -17.21
C MET A 918 1.31 11.54 -17.00
N ALA A 919 0.27 12.01 -16.30
CA ALA A 919 0.13 13.40 -15.90
C ALA A 919 1.20 13.78 -14.87
N ALA A 920 1.46 12.92 -13.87
CA ALA A 920 2.60 13.09 -12.98
C ALA A 920 3.91 13.14 -13.79
N ILE A 921 4.17 12.15 -14.65
CA ILE A 921 5.34 12.10 -15.56
C ILE A 921 5.44 13.37 -16.43
N SER A 922 4.33 13.94 -16.89
CA SER A 922 4.33 15.20 -17.67
C SER A 922 4.77 16.41 -16.83
N ILE A 923 4.47 16.42 -15.53
CA ILE A 923 4.97 17.42 -14.57
C ILE A 923 6.47 17.20 -14.33
N TYR A 924 6.92 15.95 -14.13
CA TYR A 924 8.35 15.58 -14.04
C TYR A 924 9.13 16.08 -15.26
N ILE A 925 8.64 15.78 -16.46
CA ILE A 925 9.26 16.18 -17.73
C ILE A 925 9.27 17.70 -17.89
N SER A 926 8.20 18.39 -17.49
CA SER A 926 8.12 19.86 -17.54
C SER A 926 9.12 20.55 -16.61
N ILE A 927 9.37 19.98 -15.42
CA ILE A 927 10.38 20.46 -14.47
C ILE A 927 11.79 20.25 -15.03
N ILE A 928 12.08 19.09 -15.60
CA ILE A 928 13.42 18.71 -16.11
C ILE A 928 13.78 19.47 -17.41
N GLN A 929 12.82 19.66 -18.32
CA GLN A 929 13.08 20.36 -19.59
C GLN A 929 13.38 21.86 -19.40
N LYS A 930 12.79 22.49 -18.38
CA LYS A 930 12.94 23.93 -18.11
C LYS A 930 14.10 24.26 -17.16
N SER A 931 14.66 23.28 -16.44
CA SER A 931 15.80 23.46 -15.54
C SER A 931 17.17 23.45 -16.22
N GLY A 932 17.24 23.16 -17.53
CA GLY A 932 18.50 23.19 -18.29
C GLY A 932 19.49 22.07 -17.95
N ALA A 933 19.06 21.03 -17.22
CA ALA A 933 19.92 19.95 -16.73
C ALA A 933 20.39 18.95 -17.82
N LEU A 934 19.98 19.12 -19.08
CA LEU A 934 20.19 18.17 -20.18
C LEU A 934 21.04 18.77 -21.30
N ASN A 935 22.32 19.08 -21.02
CA ASN A 935 23.28 19.64 -21.98
C ASN A 935 24.15 18.59 -22.70
N SER A 936 23.56 17.52 -23.25
CA SER A 936 24.33 16.60 -24.12
C SER A 936 23.52 16.14 -25.33
N ILE A 937 24.20 15.87 -26.45
CA ILE A 937 23.65 15.63 -27.79
C ILE A 937 22.71 14.40 -27.85
N GLY A 938 22.78 13.48 -26.89
CA GLY A 938 21.82 12.37 -26.73
C GLY A 938 20.52 12.73 -26.00
N ALA A 939 20.44 13.90 -25.36
CA ALA A 939 19.28 14.35 -24.59
C ALA A 939 18.18 14.97 -25.47
N THR A 940 18.53 15.50 -26.65
CA THR A 940 17.55 16.07 -27.59
C THR A 940 16.65 14.98 -28.19
N SER A 941 17.21 13.80 -28.52
CA SER A 941 16.43 12.66 -29.01
C SER A 941 15.53 12.07 -27.92
N LEU A 942 16.01 11.95 -26.68
CA LEU A 942 15.20 11.50 -25.52
C LEU A 942 14.09 12.49 -25.17
N ALA A 943 14.36 13.80 -25.20
CA ALA A 943 13.35 14.84 -24.99
C ALA A 943 12.29 14.83 -26.11
N ILE A 944 12.68 14.59 -27.36
CA ILE A 944 11.74 14.42 -28.48
C ILE A 944 10.87 13.17 -28.29
N VAL A 945 11.45 12.02 -27.90
CA VAL A 945 10.69 10.79 -27.59
C VAL A 945 9.71 11.02 -26.44
N ALA A 946 10.10 11.78 -25.43
CA ALA A 946 9.22 12.16 -24.31
C ALA A 946 8.04 13.05 -24.78
N VAL A 947 8.28 14.02 -25.67
CA VAL A 947 7.22 14.86 -26.26
C VAL A 947 6.27 14.02 -27.14
N TYR A 948 6.78 13.02 -27.86
CA TYR A 948 5.96 12.05 -28.58
C TYR A 948 5.11 11.21 -27.62
N GLY A 949 5.67 10.73 -26.51
CA GLY A 949 4.94 9.97 -25.48
C GLY A 949 3.78 10.79 -24.86
N VAL A 950 4.02 12.06 -24.55
CA VAL A 950 3.00 13.00 -24.04
C VAL A 950 1.88 13.20 -25.06
N THR A 951 2.23 13.37 -26.34
CA THR A 951 1.23 13.59 -27.39
C THR A 951 0.41 12.34 -27.66
N LEU A 952 1.06 11.18 -27.70
CA LEU A 952 0.37 9.90 -27.87
C LEU A 952 -0.64 9.68 -26.73
N THR A 953 -0.29 10.09 -25.50
CA THR A 953 -1.19 10.07 -24.34
C THR A 953 -2.39 10.99 -24.51
N LYS A 954 -2.17 12.23 -24.97
CA LYS A 954 -3.26 13.18 -25.28
C LYS A 954 -4.20 12.63 -26.34
N LEU A 955 -3.66 12.01 -27.39
CA LEU A 955 -4.45 11.38 -28.45
C LEU A 955 -5.27 10.20 -27.90
N TYR A 956 -4.69 9.34 -27.05
CA TYR A 956 -5.45 8.27 -26.40
C TYR A 956 -6.52 8.81 -25.45
N ALA A 957 -6.24 9.88 -24.70
CA ALA A 957 -7.22 10.53 -23.83
C ALA A 957 -8.38 11.14 -24.62
N ILE A 958 -8.12 11.80 -25.74
CA ILE A 958 -9.15 12.36 -26.64
C ILE A 958 -10.03 11.24 -27.21
N VAL A 959 -9.43 10.12 -27.64
CA VAL A 959 -10.18 8.96 -28.15
C VAL A 959 -10.99 8.28 -27.03
N CYS A 960 -10.44 8.18 -25.82
CA CYS A 960 -11.13 7.60 -24.67
C CYS A 960 -12.28 8.49 -24.20
N GLU A 961 -12.09 9.81 -24.15
CA GLU A 961 -13.15 10.80 -23.91
C GLU A 961 -14.29 10.52 -24.90
N SER A 962 -14.02 10.54 -26.20
CA SER A 962 -15.05 10.30 -27.22
C SER A 962 -15.74 8.92 -27.11
N LEU A 963 -15.05 7.88 -26.65
CA LEU A 963 -15.65 6.56 -26.40
C LEU A 963 -16.51 6.55 -25.13
N VAL A 964 -16.13 7.28 -24.09
CA VAL A 964 -16.86 7.34 -22.81
C VAL A 964 -18.10 8.21 -22.91
N VAL A 965 -18.01 9.38 -23.55
CA VAL A 965 -19.18 10.24 -23.82
C VAL A 965 -19.98 9.80 -25.06
N MET A 966 -19.52 8.76 -25.77
CA MET A 966 -20.14 8.24 -27.00
C MET A 966 -20.39 9.35 -28.03
N ASP A 967 -19.50 10.34 -28.08
CA ASP A 967 -19.57 11.51 -28.96
C ASP A 967 -18.18 11.83 -29.54
N THR A 968 -18.08 11.79 -30.86
CA THR A 968 -16.85 12.10 -31.61
C THR A 968 -16.81 13.55 -32.09
N SER A 969 -17.81 14.36 -31.75
CA SER A 969 -17.90 15.77 -32.16
C SER A 969 -16.72 16.57 -31.60
N GLY A 970 -15.95 17.24 -32.47
CA GLY A 970 -14.76 18.02 -32.07
C GLY A 970 -13.50 17.19 -31.79
N MET A 971 -13.55 15.85 -31.96
CA MET A 971 -12.38 14.97 -31.79
C MET A 971 -11.26 15.34 -32.77
N ASP A 972 -11.60 15.60 -34.04
CA ASP A 972 -10.62 15.99 -35.06
C ASP A 972 -9.91 17.31 -34.73
N ASP A 973 -10.63 18.28 -34.15
CA ASP A 973 -10.04 19.56 -33.72
C ASP A 973 -9.12 19.38 -32.52
N LYS A 974 -9.51 18.55 -31.54
CA LYS A 974 -8.67 18.19 -30.37
C LYS A 974 -7.41 17.42 -30.79
N ILE A 975 -7.53 16.47 -31.72
CA ILE A 975 -6.40 15.72 -32.29
C ILE A 975 -5.47 16.69 -33.02
N LYS A 976 -6.03 17.59 -33.84
CA LYS A 976 -5.26 18.60 -34.58
C LYS A 976 -4.51 19.54 -33.64
N GLU A 977 -5.11 19.94 -32.53
CA GLU A 977 -4.46 20.80 -31.55
C GLU A 977 -3.35 20.08 -30.78
N ALA A 978 -3.56 18.82 -30.39
CA ALA A 978 -2.51 17.99 -29.78
C ALA A 978 -1.32 17.76 -30.74
N LEU A 979 -1.59 17.58 -32.03
CA LEU A 979 -0.54 17.42 -33.06
C LEU A 979 0.20 18.74 -33.36
N LYS A 980 -0.47 19.90 -33.31
CA LYS A 980 0.20 21.20 -33.38
C LYS A 980 1.11 21.43 -32.17
N GLU A 981 0.65 21.07 -30.98
CA GLU A 981 1.42 21.19 -29.75
C GLU A 981 2.66 20.28 -29.76
N LEU A 982 2.52 19.05 -30.26
CA LEU A 982 3.63 18.14 -30.55
C LEU A 982 4.66 18.81 -31.47
N ALA A 983 4.21 19.33 -32.62
CA ALA A 983 5.10 19.95 -33.59
C ALA A 983 5.83 21.17 -33.00
N PHE A 984 5.13 22.01 -32.24
CA PHE A 984 5.71 23.17 -31.57
C PHE A 984 6.75 22.76 -30.50
N ASN A 985 6.42 21.78 -29.65
CA ASN A 985 7.31 21.32 -28.59
C ASN A 985 8.53 20.56 -29.12
N VAL A 986 8.38 19.80 -30.21
CA VAL A 986 9.51 19.16 -30.92
C VAL A 986 10.41 20.22 -31.54
N ALA A 987 9.86 21.21 -32.25
CA ALA A 987 10.64 22.30 -32.83
C ALA A 987 11.39 23.12 -31.77
N LYS A 988 10.73 23.43 -30.64
CA LYS A 988 11.33 24.09 -29.48
C LYS A 988 12.49 23.29 -28.89
N THR A 989 12.29 21.98 -28.71
CA THR A 989 13.31 21.06 -28.17
C THR A 989 14.55 20.97 -29.09
N ILE A 990 14.32 20.94 -30.41
CA ILE A 990 15.41 20.96 -31.41
C ILE A 990 16.16 22.31 -31.39
N ALA A 991 15.44 23.43 -31.30
CA ALA A 991 16.03 24.77 -31.29
C ALA A 991 16.91 25.02 -30.05
N TYR A 992 16.49 24.54 -28.87
CA TYR A 992 17.29 24.65 -27.64
C TYR A 992 18.45 23.65 -27.59
N GLY A 993 18.31 22.45 -28.17
CA GLY A 993 19.35 21.41 -28.18
C GLY A 993 20.57 21.72 -29.06
N PHE A 994 20.42 22.56 -30.09
CA PHE A 994 21.48 22.85 -31.08
C PHE A 994 22.07 24.27 -31.00
N GLY A 995 21.82 25.01 -29.91
CA GLY A 995 22.44 26.34 -29.73
C GLY A 995 22.00 27.34 -30.80
N GLY A 996 20.70 27.58 -30.93
CA GLY A 996 20.15 28.84 -31.42
C GLY A 996 20.34 29.23 -32.88
N ASN A 997 20.88 28.37 -33.78
CA ASN A 997 20.98 28.75 -35.19
C ASN A 997 20.89 27.59 -36.21
N THR A 998 19.85 26.76 -36.12
CA THR A 998 19.58 25.66 -37.08
C THR A 998 18.28 25.80 -37.85
N MET A 999 17.60 26.96 -37.78
CA MET A 999 16.34 27.24 -38.50
C MET A 999 16.48 27.33 -40.05
N GLY A 1000 17.64 26.95 -40.60
CA GLY A 1000 17.91 26.98 -42.05
C GLY A 1000 18.02 25.62 -42.74
N ASN A 1001 18.05 24.49 -42.01
CA ASN A 1001 18.43 23.18 -42.58
C ASN A 1001 17.35 22.07 -42.50
N MET A 1002 16.10 22.36 -42.10
CA MET A 1002 15.01 21.36 -42.04
C MET A 1002 13.69 21.85 -42.66
N GLY A 1003 13.72 22.18 -43.96
CA GLY A 1003 12.55 22.71 -44.68
C GLY A 1003 11.28 21.83 -44.71
N GLY A 1004 11.37 20.55 -44.33
CA GLY A 1004 10.21 19.66 -44.20
C GLY A 1004 9.36 19.92 -42.95
N LEU A 1005 10.00 20.28 -41.82
CA LEU A 1005 9.29 20.59 -40.56
C LEU A 1005 8.63 21.97 -40.64
N ASP A 1006 9.30 22.94 -41.27
CA ASP A 1006 8.78 24.29 -41.51
C ASP A 1006 7.54 24.28 -42.42
N SER A 1007 7.51 23.41 -43.44
CA SER A 1007 6.32 23.21 -44.28
C SER A 1007 5.15 22.64 -43.50
N LEU A 1008 5.38 21.66 -42.62
CA LEU A 1008 4.33 21.07 -41.77
C LEU A 1008 3.77 22.08 -40.77
N ILE A 1009 4.62 22.86 -40.09
CA ILE A 1009 4.22 23.89 -39.11
C ILE A 1009 3.45 25.04 -39.79
N SER A 1010 3.91 25.47 -40.98
CA SER A 1010 3.24 26.48 -41.82
C SER A 1010 1.87 26.00 -42.33
N MET A 1011 1.77 24.74 -42.79
CA MET A 1011 0.51 24.13 -43.21
C MET A 1011 -0.52 24.00 -42.08
N MET A 1012 -0.08 24.04 -40.81
CA MET A 1012 -0.95 23.99 -39.62
C MET A 1012 -1.34 25.38 -39.07
N GLY A 1013 -0.88 26.47 -39.70
CA GLY A 1013 -1.30 27.85 -39.41
C GLY A 1013 -0.64 28.50 -38.18
N VAL A 1014 0.52 27.98 -37.74
CA VAL A 1014 1.25 28.50 -36.56
C VAL A 1014 2.41 29.41 -37.01
N SER A 1015 2.55 30.59 -36.40
CA SER A 1015 3.66 31.53 -36.62
C SER A 1015 5.01 30.87 -36.32
N THR A 1016 5.95 30.93 -37.25
CA THR A 1016 7.28 30.30 -37.15
C THR A 1016 8.28 31.07 -36.29
N ASN A 1017 7.84 32.08 -35.52
CA ASN A 1017 8.71 32.82 -34.61
C ASN A 1017 8.50 32.37 -33.16
N PRO A 1018 9.48 31.71 -32.50
CA PRO A 1018 9.37 31.30 -31.10
C PRO A 1018 9.37 32.47 -30.10
N TYR A 1019 9.44 33.73 -30.57
CA TYR A 1019 9.41 34.96 -29.78
C TYR A 1019 8.23 35.89 -30.08
N SER A 1020 7.20 35.45 -30.81
CA SER A 1020 5.96 36.23 -31.03
C SER A 1020 4.76 35.63 -30.30
#